data_AF-A0A7C7QT40-F1
#
_entry.id   AF-A0A7C7QT40-F1
#
_cell.length_a   1.000
_cell.length_b   1.000
_cell.length_c   1.000
_cell.angle_alpha   90.00
_cell.angle_beta   90.00
_cell.angle_gamma   90.00
#
_symmetry.space_group_name_H-M   'P 1'
#
loop_
_entity.id
_entity.type
_entity.pdbx_description
1 polymer ?
#
loop_
_entity_poly.entity_id
_entity_poly.type
_entity_poly.pdbx_seq_one_letter_code
_entity_poly.pdbx_strand_id
1 'polypeptide(L)'
;MVGCRSSIRRSAAPDESSLSGCWDWRGTMAEGTIDRIVRDRGFGFIRPVDGGDQVFFHHSVLEGVRSDELREGIAVEYEMEMGGKGPRATIVRLSGGADEARGDFLNPYNFVRYLDQPRPQGHVLGDCPPPPHDRYVGLTGRITCELTAVTPLFVSDSHAVQGKPGEHRTFRFFQVANEDGKLEPALPATSLRGMVRSVFEVATNSCFAVFDNQTRLPYRDINAARRVKPGIVKSLASDGQPGLIALCREAAAGAYPGCKKPIVLDSSWRTGERAFAVIERSKRGVPFVSKLARTHSKPSRSERMVEGWLKITGQNIDRKLSERFFYRPDADRSLWVEFSLERQQDYNEILAQQRQEKGFASIHQHDVLTIGDLVYVELDGDNKTVKNIAATRVPRLKYRASIGELVPKGVLRCGDYDALCPACRVFGWVHEKASDPGKKERVAYAGRVRFSHGKLTHHAGTVDDPQQGITLAILSTPKPTTTQFYLLDRKGQPSGKVDYDTPDARLRGRKFYRHHGAEPSRHADGYEYERAGKIKDDQNRTVCGVLEKGTTFEFSVDFENLAPEELGALLWSLEMEEGMHHRLGYAKPLGFGSVTIQVKAVQVLQPTQRFSSLKNEGWATVTEKQREDWVESFKSQMMAAYGSLFEQLPNIQDLKALAGEPDVAQIHYPRLESEPQVEGENFRWFVKNKRQQPPHALDLAVDDRGLPLNPER
;
A
#
# COMPACT_ATOMS: atom_id res chain seq x y z
N MET A 1 38.46 62.67 -1.94
CA MET A 1 38.57 62.46 -3.40
C MET A 1 37.44 61.52 -3.80
N VAL A 2 36.29 62.04 -4.23
CA VAL A 2 35.80 62.14 -5.64
C VAL A 2 35.86 60.78 -6.37
N GLY A 3 34.80 60.19 -6.95
CA GLY A 3 33.41 60.60 -7.23
C GLY A 3 32.54 59.39 -7.70
N CYS A 4 31.20 59.41 -7.53
CA CYS A 4 30.12 59.73 -8.51
C CYS A 4 29.68 58.49 -9.37
N ARG A 5 28.41 58.05 -9.57
CA ARG A 5 27.07 58.68 -9.79
C ARG A 5 25.94 57.62 -9.56
N SER A 6 24.88 57.83 -8.75
CA SER A 6 23.56 58.50 -8.97
C SER A 6 22.57 57.75 -9.89
N SER A 7 21.26 57.59 -9.67
CA SER A 7 20.34 58.02 -8.59
C SER A 7 18.92 57.50 -8.88
N ILE A 8 18.20 57.13 -7.82
CA ILE A 8 16.75 56.85 -7.74
C ILE A 8 15.94 58.15 -7.77
N ARG A 9 14.72 58.17 -8.31
CA ARG A 9 13.63 59.06 -7.82
C ARG A 9 12.22 58.57 -8.17
N ARG A 10 11.31 58.85 -7.22
CA ARG A 10 9.86 58.60 -7.13
C ARG A 10 9.03 59.55 -8.02
N SER A 11 7.79 59.17 -8.33
CA SER A 11 6.68 60.12 -8.55
C SER A 11 5.30 59.45 -8.40
N ALA A 12 4.33 60.21 -7.89
CA ALA A 12 2.92 59.88 -7.69
C ALA A 12 2.02 60.33 -8.88
N ALA A 13 0.76 59.89 -8.86
CA ALA A 13 -0.31 59.89 -9.90
C ALA A 13 -0.73 61.25 -10.51
N PRO A 14 -1.49 61.23 -11.65
CA PRO A 14 -2.97 61.39 -11.57
C PRO A 14 -3.83 60.68 -12.66
N ASP A 15 -5.10 60.43 -12.26
CA ASP A 15 -6.46 60.52 -12.87
C ASP A 15 -6.84 60.24 -14.35
N GLU A 16 -8.13 59.84 -14.49
CA GLU A 16 -8.92 59.37 -15.62
C GLU A 16 -9.15 60.36 -16.80
N SER A 17 -9.18 59.85 -18.05
CA SER A 17 -10.35 59.89 -18.95
C SER A 17 -9.97 59.67 -20.44
N SER A 18 -10.52 58.59 -21.00
CA SER A 18 -11.13 58.46 -22.34
C SER A 18 -10.32 58.69 -23.65
N LEU A 19 -10.40 57.64 -24.47
CA LEU A 19 -10.46 57.56 -25.94
C LEU A 19 -9.19 57.30 -26.76
N SER A 20 -9.05 56.00 -27.07
CA SER A 20 -9.08 55.42 -28.42
C SER A 20 -7.79 55.28 -29.23
N GLY A 21 -7.49 54.04 -29.61
CA GLY A 21 -6.74 53.74 -30.84
C GLY A 21 -5.78 52.55 -30.78
N CYS A 22 -6.23 51.40 -31.30
CA CYS A 22 -5.46 50.23 -31.75
C CYS A 22 -4.72 49.36 -30.71
N TRP A 23 -5.30 48.19 -30.42
CA TRP A 23 -4.57 47.01 -29.93
C TRP A 23 -4.50 45.97 -31.04
N ASP A 24 -3.26 45.58 -31.34
CA ASP A 24 -2.86 44.58 -32.33
C ASP A 24 -3.20 43.18 -31.78
N TRP A 25 -4.07 42.42 -32.46
CA TRP A 25 -4.51 41.08 -32.06
C TRP A 25 -3.69 40.00 -32.77
N ARG A 26 -2.68 39.45 -32.10
CA ARG A 26 -2.12 38.13 -32.40
C ARG A 26 -1.68 37.42 -31.11
N GLY A 27 -2.41 36.36 -30.72
CA GLY A 27 -1.81 35.19 -30.07
C GLY A 27 -2.06 34.92 -28.58
N THR A 28 -3.09 35.46 -27.94
CA THR A 28 -3.45 35.05 -26.57
C THR A 28 -4.79 34.31 -26.57
N MET A 29 -4.75 33.00 -26.30
CA MET A 29 -5.93 32.18 -26.00
C MET A 29 -6.57 32.71 -24.71
N ALA A 30 -7.89 32.82 -24.67
CA ALA A 30 -8.65 33.12 -23.46
C ALA A 30 -8.96 31.81 -22.69
N GLU A 31 -9.11 31.90 -21.36
CA GLU A 31 -9.42 30.74 -20.51
C GLU A 31 -10.90 30.74 -20.08
N GLY A 32 -11.48 29.55 -19.91
CA GLY A 32 -12.86 29.36 -19.49
C GLY A 32 -13.15 27.94 -19.02
N THR A 33 -14.39 27.70 -18.60
CA THR A 33 -14.90 26.35 -18.30
C THR A 33 -16.10 26.01 -19.18
N ILE A 34 -16.28 24.74 -19.55
CA ILE A 34 -17.45 24.32 -20.31
C ILE A 34 -18.70 24.48 -19.44
N ASP A 35 -19.61 25.35 -19.86
CA ASP A 35 -20.85 25.64 -19.15
C ASP A 35 -21.94 24.62 -19.48
N ARG A 36 -22.08 24.28 -20.77
CA ARG A 36 -23.14 23.42 -21.28
C ARG A 36 -22.77 22.78 -22.63
N ILE A 37 -23.16 21.52 -22.84
CA ILE A 37 -23.02 20.82 -24.14
C ILE A 37 -24.36 20.28 -24.64
N VAL A 38 -24.70 20.57 -25.89
CA VAL A 38 -25.89 20.03 -26.57
C VAL A 38 -25.45 19.00 -27.61
N ARG A 39 -25.20 17.75 -27.16
CA ARG A 39 -24.58 16.69 -27.95
C ARG A 39 -25.33 16.38 -29.26
N ASP A 40 -26.65 16.25 -29.21
CA ASP A 40 -27.50 15.95 -30.37
C ASP A 40 -27.45 17.02 -31.47
N ARG A 41 -27.01 18.24 -31.13
CA ARG A 41 -26.89 19.37 -32.06
C ARG A 41 -25.45 19.81 -32.29
N GLY A 42 -24.48 19.17 -31.64
CA GLY A 42 -23.06 19.34 -31.91
C GLY A 42 -22.45 20.69 -31.51
N PHE A 43 -22.99 21.38 -30.49
CA PHE A 43 -22.44 22.65 -30.01
C PHE A 43 -22.46 22.77 -28.48
N GLY A 44 -21.77 23.76 -27.92
CA GLY A 44 -21.77 24.07 -26.49
C GLY A 44 -21.45 25.53 -26.18
N PHE A 45 -21.34 25.83 -24.89
CA PHE A 45 -21.02 27.15 -24.36
C PHE A 45 -19.86 27.08 -23.36
N ILE A 46 -18.99 28.07 -23.39
CA ILE A 46 -17.87 28.27 -22.46
C ILE A 46 -18.22 29.46 -21.57
N ARG A 47 -17.97 29.32 -20.27
CA ARG A 47 -18.02 30.39 -19.28
C ARG A 47 -16.60 30.96 -19.11
N PRO A 48 -16.34 32.21 -19.53
CA PRO A 48 -15.03 32.83 -19.37
C PRO A 48 -14.61 32.96 -17.89
N VAL A 49 -13.31 32.82 -17.60
CA VAL A 49 -12.77 33.03 -16.24
C VAL A 49 -12.88 34.50 -15.79
N ASP A 50 -12.81 35.44 -16.73
CA ASP A 50 -12.92 36.89 -16.49
C ASP A 50 -14.36 37.36 -16.19
N GLY A 51 -15.33 36.43 -16.20
CA GLY A 51 -16.74 36.72 -15.90
C GLY A 51 -17.53 37.38 -17.04
N GLY A 52 -16.99 37.37 -18.27
CA GLY A 52 -17.69 37.86 -19.45
C GLY A 52 -18.88 37.00 -19.92
N ASP A 53 -19.53 37.43 -21.00
CA ASP A 53 -20.64 36.70 -21.62
C ASP A 53 -20.26 35.29 -22.06
N GLN A 54 -21.22 34.36 -22.04
CA GLN A 54 -21.00 32.99 -22.49
C GLN A 54 -20.56 32.93 -23.95
N VAL A 55 -19.48 32.18 -24.22
CA VAL A 55 -18.89 32.04 -25.54
C VAL A 55 -19.39 30.77 -26.21
N PHE A 56 -20.00 30.91 -27.38
CA PHE A 56 -20.53 29.77 -28.14
C PHE A 56 -19.42 29.00 -28.87
N PHE A 57 -19.43 27.67 -28.90
CA PHE A 57 -18.54 26.88 -29.75
C PHE A 57 -19.28 25.73 -30.46
N HIS A 58 -18.78 25.35 -31.64
CA HIS A 58 -19.26 24.19 -32.40
C HIS A 58 -18.23 23.05 -32.30
N HIS A 59 -18.63 21.78 -32.36
CA HIS A 59 -17.68 20.66 -32.23
C HIS A 59 -16.54 20.69 -33.27
N SER A 60 -16.77 21.34 -34.41
CA SER A 60 -15.79 21.44 -35.49
C SER A 60 -14.62 22.37 -35.17
N VAL A 61 -14.68 23.12 -34.09
CA VAL A 61 -13.60 24.02 -33.63
C VAL A 61 -12.77 23.42 -32.49
N LEU A 62 -13.06 22.17 -32.11
CA LEU A 62 -12.29 21.44 -31.10
C LEU A 62 -10.97 20.96 -31.71
N GLU A 63 -9.86 21.24 -31.06
CA GLU A 63 -8.54 20.78 -31.47
C GLU A 63 -7.91 19.89 -30.40
N GLY A 64 -7.47 18.69 -30.79
CA GLY A 64 -6.81 17.74 -29.88
C GLY A 64 -7.72 17.06 -28.86
N VAL A 65 -9.04 17.28 -28.93
CA VAL A 65 -10.04 16.76 -27.99
C VAL A 65 -11.22 16.19 -28.77
N ARG A 66 -11.72 15.01 -28.40
CA ARG A 66 -12.92 14.46 -29.02
C ARG A 66 -14.19 14.99 -28.34
N SER A 67 -15.29 15.12 -29.09
CA SER A 67 -16.57 15.63 -28.56
C SER A 67 -17.15 14.79 -27.40
N ASP A 68 -16.85 13.50 -27.36
CA ASP A 68 -17.18 12.58 -26.26
C ASP A 68 -16.35 12.79 -24.98
N GLU A 69 -15.20 13.46 -25.08
CA GLU A 69 -14.30 13.75 -23.95
C GLU A 69 -14.67 15.05 -23.22
N LEU A 70 -15.36 15.98 -23.88
CA LEU A 70 -15.85 17.22 -23.27
C LEU A 70 -17.05 16.96 -22.34
N ARG A 71 -17.00 17.57 -21.15
CA ARG A 71 -18.07 17.57 -20.13
C ARG A 71 -18.19 18.96 -19.51
N GLU A 72 -19.37 19.26 -18.97
CA GLU A 72 -19.60 20.49 -18.21
C GLU A 72 -18.64 20.55 -17.01
N GLY A 73 -18.08 21.73 -16.74
CA GLY A 73 -17.07 21.97 -15.69
C GLY A 73 -15.61 21.83 -16.12
N ILE A 74 -15.32 21.31 -17.33
CA ILE A 74 -13.94 21.17 -17.81
C ILE A 74 -13.32 22.52 -18.19
N ALA A 75 -12.08 22.77 -17.77
CA ALA A 75 -11.32 23.96 -18.14
C ALA A 75 -10.81 23.90 -19.58
N VAL A 76 -10.97 24.98 -20.32
CA VAL A 76 -10.64 25.11 -21.75
C VAL A 76 -9.95 26.43 -22.06
N GLU A 77 -9.02 26.39 -23.00
CA GLU A 77 -8.44 27.55 -23.66
C GLU A 77 -9.11 27.71 -25.03
N TYR A 78 -9.51 28.93 -25.37
CA TYR A 78 -10.19 29.20 -26.62
C TYR A 78 -9.78 30.54 -27.24
N GLU A 79 -9.77 30.60 -28.56
CA GLU A 79 -9.76 31.88 -29.28
C GLU A 79 -11.20 32.30 -29.52
N MET A 80 -11.52 33.58 -29.31
CA MET A 80 -12.86 34.10 -29.51
C MET A 80 -12.90 35.19 -30.57
N GLU A 81 -13.97 35.20 -31.34
CA GLU A 81 -14.34 36.27 -32.27
C GLU A 81 -15.77 36.73 -31.99
N MET A 82 -16.06 37.99 -32.30
CA MET A 82 -17.42 38.52 -32.21
C MET A 82 -18.20 38.21 -33.48
N GLY A 83 -19.15 37.28 -33.39
CA GLY A 83 -20.06 36.94 -34.47
C GLY A 83 -21.39 37.71 -34.39
N GLY A 84 -22.22 37.59 -35.43
CA GLY A 84 -23.53 38.25 -35.50
C GLY A 84 -24.57 37.78 -34.47
N LYS A 85 -24.24 36.80 -33.61
CA LYS A 85 -25.09 36.28 -32.52
C LYS A 85 -24.40 36.30 -31.14
N GLY A 86 -23.34 37.09 -31.00
CA GLY A 86 -22.53 37.16 -29.78
C GLY A 86 -21.16 36.49 -29.93
N PRO A 87 -20.39 36.39 -28.84
CA PRO A 87 -19.04 35.86 -28.86
C PRO A 87 -19.04 34.36 -29.22
N ARG A 88 -18.16 33.99 -30.16
CA ARG A 88 -18.02 32.62 -30.66
C ARG A 88 -16.55 32.20 -30.64
N ALA A 89 -16.28 31.00 -30.16
CA ALA A 89 -14.96 30.41 -30.21
C ALA A 89 -14.62 29.92 -31.63
N THR A 90 -13.41 30.24 -32.09
CA THR A 90 -12.82 29.80 -33.37
C THR A 90 -11.92 28.59 -33.19
N ILE A 91 -11.30 28.45 -32.02
CA ILE A 91 -10.49 27.29 -31.59
C ILE A 91 -10.83 27.02 -30.12
N VAL A 92 -11.00 25.76 -29.74
CA VAL A 92 -11.17 25.33 -28.34
C VAL A 92 -10.27 24.13 -28.07
N ARG A 93 -9.48 24.22 -27.00
CA ARG A 93 -8.58 23.18 -26.49
C ARG A 93 -8.79 23.04 -24.98
N LEU A 94 -8.37 21.93 -24.38
CA LEU A 94 -8.32 21.84 -22.91
C LEU A 94 -7.30 22.86 -22.39
N SER A 95 -7.65 23.62 -21.34
CA SER A 95 -6.71 24.53 -20.71
C SER A 95 -5.69 23.70 -19.96
N GLY A 96 -4.42 23.87 -20.30
CA GLY A 96 -3.34 22.97 -19.91
C GLY A 96 -2.94 22.00 -21.02
N GLY A 97 -1.96 22.40 -21.82
CA GLY A 97 -1.07 21.48 -22.50
C GLY A 97 -0.27 20.65 -21.48
N ALA A 98 -0.91 19.62 -20.91
CA ALA A 98 -0.31 18.67 -19.99
C ALA A 98 -0.96 17.27 -20.04
N ASP A 99 -1.76 16.98 -21.07
CA ASP A 99 -2.53 15.71 -21.14
C ASP A 99 -1.76 14.55 -21.81
N GLU A 100 -0.44 14.67 -21.99
CA GLU A 100 0.42 13.52 -22.30
C GLU A 100 0.89 12.76 -21.03
N ALA A 101 0.58 13.26 -19.81
CA ALA A 101 1.16 12.75 -18.56
C ALA A 101 0.15 12.29 -17.48
N ARG A 102 -1.13 12.12 -17.81
CA ARG A 102 -2.12 11.52 -16.90
C ARG A 102 -2.20 10.01 -17.19
N GLY A 103 -2.11 9.19 -16.15
CA GLY A 103 -2.18 7.74 -16.27
C GLY A 103 -3.59 7.26 -16.61
N ASP A 104 -3.68 6.06 -17.18
CA ASP A 104 -4.94 5.46 -17.64
C ASP A 104 -5.89 5.09 -16.47
N PHE A 105 -5.33 4.76 -15.29
CA PHE A 105 -6.10 4.34 -14.13
C PHE A 105 -5.45 4.73 -12.80
N LEU A 106 -6.25 4.88 -11.75
CA LEU A 106 -5.77 5.02 -10.38
C LEU A 106 -5.69 3.66 -9.68
N ASN A 107 -4.60 3.42 -8.95
CA ASN A 107 -4.52 2.25 -8.09
C ASN A 107 -5.52 2.38 -6.92
N PRO A 108 -6.23 1.31 -6.49
CA PRO A 108 -7.36 1.43 -5.56
C PRO A 108 -7.01 1.85 -4.13
N TYR A 109 -5.73 1.93 -3.83
CA TYR A 109 -5.22 2.43 -2.57
C TYR A 109 -4.03 3.34 -2.83
N ASN A 110 -3.79 4.23 -1.88
CA ASN A 110 -2.54 4.93 -1.75
C ASN A 110 -2.17 4.96 -0.25
N PHE A 111 -1.27 5.84 0.14
CA PHE A 111 -0.79 5.94 1.51
C PHE A 111 -1.00 7.35 2.06
N VAL A 112 -1.45 7.40 3.30
CA VAL A 112 -1.45 8.61 4.11
C VAL A 112 -0.12 8.69 4.86
N ARG A 113 0.69 9.70 4.55
CA ARG A 113 2.00 9.91 5.18
C ARG A 113 1.85 10.16 6.68
N TYR A 114 2.91 9.91 7.43
CA TYR A 114 3.05 10.39 8.81
C TYR A 114 3.77 11.75 8.82
N LEU A 115 3.66 12.48 9.92
CA LEU A 115 4.44 13.70 10.12
C LEU A 115 5.78 13.33 10.76
N ASP A 116 6.86 13.87 10.21
CA ASP A 116 8.23 13.58 10.65
C ASP A 116 8.57 14.20 12.01
N GLN A 117 7.89 15.30 12.36
CA GLN A 117 8.08 15.93 13.66
C GLN A 117 7.53 15.03 14.77
N PRO A 118 8.21 14.94 15.92
CA PRO A 118 7.70 14.20 17.07
C PRO A 118 6.39 14.83 17.55
N ARG A 119 5.53 14.02 18.17
CA ARG A 119 4.34 14.54 18.85
C ARG A 119 4.76 15.52 19.98
N PRO A 120 3.91 16.50 20.34
CA PRO A 120 4.20 17.42 21.45
C PRO A 120 4.52 16.69 22.76
N GLN A 121 5.48 17.18 23.54
CA GLN A 121 5.76 16.64 24.87
C GLN A 121 4.86 17.30 25.93
N GLY A 122 4.38 16.51 26.90
CA GLY A 122 3.60 17.02 28.03
C GLY A 122 2.19 17.54 27.70
N HIS A 123 1.74 17.39 26.45
CA HIS A 123 0.41 17.78 26.00
C HIS A 123 -0.51 16.56 25.84
N VAL A 124 -1.83 16.74 25.90
CA VAL A 124 -2.80 15.64 25.79
C VAL A 124 -2.93 15.05 24.38
N LEU A 125 -2.42 15.74 23.36
CA LEU A 125 -2.22 15.19 22.00
C LEU A 125 -0.80 14.62 21.81
N GLY A 126 0.01 14.67 22.86
CA GLY A 126 1.37 14.17 22.93
C GLY A 126 1.49 12.72 23.40
N ASP A 127 2.73 12.32 23.63
CA ASP A 127 3.04 11.08 24.35
C ASP A 127 3.01 11.34 25.86
N CYS A 128 2.09 10.69 26.56
CA CYS A 128 1.86 10.88 27.99
C CYS A 128 1.12 9.69 28.61
N PRO A 129 1.17 9.52 29.94
CA PRO A 129 0.45 8.43 30.61
C PRO A 129 -1.06 8.60 30.42
N PRO A 130 -1.81 7.50 30.26
CA PRO A 130 -3.26 7.59 30.17
C PRO A 130 -3.90 7.99 31.51
N PRO A 131 -5.08 8.64 31.50
CA PRO A 131 -5.82 8.92 32.72
C PRO A 131 -6.33 7.62 33.38
N PRO A 132 -6.63 7.65 34.69
CA PRO A 132 -7.09 6.46 35.38
C PRO A 132 -8.58 6.15 35.07
N HIS A 133 -8.99 4.91 35.33
CA HIS A 133 -10.38 4.47 35.17
C HIS A 133 -11.20 4.51 36.47
N ASP A 134 -10.57 4.75 37.61
CA ASP A 134 -11.20 4.68 38.94
C ASP A 134 -11.87 5.99 39.40
N ARG A 135 -11.74 7.07 38.63
CA ARG A 135 -12.31 8.39 38.93
C ARG A 135 -12.58 9.21 37.68
N TYR A 136 -13.50 10.17 37.79
CA TYR A 136 -13.78 11.13 36.72
C TYR A 136 -12.73 12.25 36.72
N VAL A 137 -12.04 12.45 35.60
CA VAL A 137 -11.01 13.50 35.41
C VAL A 137 -11.18 14.28 34.11
N GLY A 138 -12.03 13.81 33.20
CA GLY A 138 -12.31 14.46 31.92
C GLY A 138 -13.78 14.35 31.56
N LEU A 139 -14.10 14.57 30.28
CA LEU A 139 -15.44 14.44 29.75
C LEU A 139 -15.81 12.96 29.61
N THR A 140 -16.95 12.59 30.16
CA THR A 140 -17.54 11.25 30.03
C THR A 140 -18.92 11.42 29.42
N GLY A 141 -19.28 10.60 28.45
CA GLY A 141 -20.52 10.79 27.74
C GLY A 141 -20.85 9.75 26.68
N ARG A 142 -21.80 10.10 25.82
CA ARG A 142 -22.27 9.30 24.69
C ARG A 142 -22.41 10.16 23.45
N ILE A 143 -21.98 9.61 22.32
CA ILE A 143 -22.19 10.17 20.98
C ILE A 143 -23.15 9.25 20.24
N THR A 144 -24.25 9.80 19.72
CA THR A 144 -25.18 9.06 18.83
C THR A 144 -24.88 9.42 17.39
N CYS A 145 -24.67 8.41 16.57
CA CYS A 145 -24.24 8.54 15.18
C CYS A 145 -25.19 7.82 14.24
N GLU A 146 -25.45 8.43 13.09
CA GLU A 146 -26.09 7.81 11.94
C GLU A 146 -25.01 7.56 10.88
N LEU A 147 -24.98 6.37 10.29
CA LEU A 147 -24.07 6.00 9.22
C LEU A 147 -24.89 5.70 7.97
N THR A 148 -24.48 6.27 6.84
CA THR A 148 -25.13 6.05 5.54
C THR A 148 -24.16 5.42 4.56
N ALA A 149 -24.59 4.33 3.90
CA ALA A 149 -23.84 3.72 2.81
C ALA A 149 -23.92 4.59 1.55
N VAL A 150 -22.77 5.07 1.06
CA VAL A 150 -22.69 5.86 -0.19
C VAL A 150 -22.48 4.96 -1.40
N THR A 151 -21.79 3.84 -1.22
CA THR A 151 -21.59 2.78 -2.23
C THR A 151 -22.06 1.45 -1.65
N PRO A 152 -22.21 0.38 -2.47
CA PRO A 152 -22.50 -0.96 -1.96
C PRO A 152 -21.68 -1.35 -0.74
N LEU A 153 -22.35 -1.85 0.30
CA LEU A 153 -21.72 -2.15 1.59
C LEU A 153 -21.80 -3.64 1.89
N PHE A 154 -20.65 -4.21 2.26
CA PHE A 154 -20.58 -5.59 2.73
C PHE A 154 -19.65 -5.70 3.94
N VAL A 155 -20.16 -6.19 5.07
CA VAL A 155 -19.33 -6.56 6.22
C VAL A 155 -19.49 -8.05 6.48
N SER A 156 -18.40 -8.81 6.39
CA SER A 156 -18.43 -10.26 6.47
C SER A 156 -18.78 -10.75 7.88
N ASP A 157 -19.65 -11.75 7.97
CA ASP A 157 -19.78 -12.57 9.17
C ASP A 157 -18.64 -13.59 9.24
N SER A 158 -17.71 -13.38 10.18
CA SER A 158 -16.55 -14.26 10.35
C SER A 158 -16.91 -15.64 10.91
N HIS A 159 -18.10 -15.80 11.49
CA HIS A 159 -18.56 -17.07 12.06
C HIS A 159 -19.33 -17.95 11.06
N ALA A 160 -19.69 -17.42 9.90
CA ALA A 160 -20.51 -18.11 8.90
C ALA A 160 -19.82 -18.20 7.53
N VAL A 161 -18.53 -18.52 7.53
CA VAL A 161 -17.74 -18.70 6.29
C VAL A 161 -17.95 -20.09 5.72
N GLN A 162 -18.30 -20.18 4.44
CA GLN A 162 -18.40 -21.45 3.71
C GLN A 162 -17.15 -21.68 2.86
N GLY A 163 -16.70 -22.94 2.78
CA GLY A 163 -15.49 -23.35 2.04
C GLY A 163 -14.25 -23.53 2.94
N LYS A 164 -13.26 -24.27 2.45
CA LYS A 164 -12.03 -24.58 3.20
C LYS A 164 -10.94 -23.51 3.00
N PRO A 165 -9.99 -23.36 3.94
CA PRO A 165 -8.80 -22.55 3.72
C PRO A 165 -8.02 -23.03 2.48
N GLY A 166 -7.61 -22.10 1.62
CA GLY A 166 -6.92 -22.41 0.36
C GLY A 166 -7.84 -22.70 -0.83
N GLU A 167 -9.16 -22.65 -0.64
CA GLU A 167 -10.16 -22.78 -1.71
C GLU A 167 -10.97 -21.47 -1.85
N HIS A 168 -11.89 -21.46 -2.83
CA HIS A 168 -12.91 -20.42 -2.95
C HIS A 168 -13.80 -20.42 -1.70
N ARG A 169 -14.09 -19.24 -1.15
CA ARG A 169 -14.94 -19.10 0.04
C ARG A 169 -16.08 -18.13 -0.21
N THR A 170 -17.22 -18.43 0.41
CA THR A 170 -18.43 -17.62 0.38
C THR A 170 -18.69 -17.03 1.76
N PHE A 171 -19.02 -15.74 1.80
CA PHE A 171 -19.33 -14.99 3.01
C PHE A 171 -20.75 -14.43 2.91
N ARG A 172 -21.47 -14.45 4.04
CA ARG A 172 -22.70 -13.66 4.21
C ARG A 172 -22.45 -12.36 4.94
N PHE A 173 -23.37 -11.41 4.79
CA PHE A 173 -23.36 -10.18 5.57
C PHE A 173 -23.54 -10.46 7.07
N PHE A 174 -22.88 -9.66 7.92
CA PHE A 174 -22.96 -9.76 9.38
C PHE A 174 -24.36 -9.44 9.89
N GLN A 175 -24.89 -10.29 10.77
CA GLN A 175 -26.25 -10.16 11.28
C GLN A 175 -26.27 -10.25 12.80
N VAL A 176 -27.21 -9.54 13.42
CA VAL A 176 -27.53 -9.64 14.86
C VAL A 176 -29.02 -9.86 15.03
N ALA A 177 -29.41 -10.50 16.14
CA ALA A 177 -30.81 -10.62 16.47
C ALA A 177 -31.39 -9.26 16.85
N ASN A 178 -32.53 -8.91 16.25
CA ASN A 178 -33.35 -7.77 16.65
C ASN A 178 -34.13 -8.11 17.96
N GLU A 179 -34.98 -7.18 18.41
CA GLU A 179 -35.74 -7.35 19.65
C GLU A 179 -36.72 -8.54 19.62
N ASP A 180 -37.19 -8.92 18.43
CA ASP A 180 -38.05 -10.09 18.20
C ASP A 180 -37.26 -11.40 18.00
N GLY A 181 -35.92 -11.36 18.12
CA GLY A 181 -35.04 -12.52 17.91
C GLY A 181 -34.75 -12.85 16.45
N LYS A 182 -35.23 -12.06 15.49
CA LYS A 182 -34.96 -12.24 14.06
C LYS A 182 -33.60 -11.66 13.69
N LEU A 183 -32.80 -12.42 12.92
CA LEU A 183 -31.51 -11.95 12.44
C LEU A 183 -31.68 -10.87 11.36
N GLU A 184 -31.06 -9.72 11.58
CA GLU A 184 -31.05 -8.59 10.65
C GLU A 184 -29.62 -8.12 10.36
N PRO A 185 -29.35 -7.58 9.16
CA PRO A 185 -28.06 -6.98 8.83
C PRO A 185 -27.65 -5.94 9.88
N ALA A 186 -26.39 -5.97 10.29
CA ALA A 186 -25.85 -5.01 11.24
C ALA A 186 -24.38 -4.71 10.96
N LEU A 187 -23.86 -3.68 11.62
CA LEU A 187 -22.43 -3.36 11.58
C LEU A 187 -21.78 -3.79 12.90
N PRO A 188 -20.75 -4.65 12.88
CA PRO A 188 -20.06 -5.05 14.09
C PRO A 188 -19.34 -3.86 14.73
N ALA A 189 -19.50 -3.69 16.05
CA ALA A 189 -18.85 -2.64 16.83
C ALA A 189 -17.34 -2.56 16.62
N THR A 190 -16.69 -3.71 16.43
CA THR A 190 -15.25 -3.81 16.15
C THR A 190 -14.86 -3.20 14.79
N SER A 191 -15.71 -3.31 13.78
CA SER A 191 -15.48 -2.70 12.46
C SER A 191 -15.68 -1.19 12.50
N LEU A 192 -16.73 -0.71 13.18
CA LEU A 192 -16.95 0.73 13.41
C LEU A 192 -15.79 1.35 14.18
N ARG A 193 -15.38 0.72 15.30
CA ARG A 193 -14.23 1.16 16.09
C ARG A 193 -12.94 1.18 15.28
N GLY A 194 -12.68 0.14 14.49
CA GLY A 194 -11.47 0.04 13.67
C GLY A 194 -11.40 1.11 12.57
N MET A 195 -12.54 1.38 11.92
CA MET A 195 -12.67 2.43 10.90
C MET A 195 -12.37 3.81 11.46
N VAL A 196 -13.05 4.19 12.56
CA VAL A 196 -12.87 5.50 13.21
C VAL A 196 -11.47 5.63 13.80
N ARG A 197 -10.93 4.57 14.42
CA ARG A 197 -9.55 4.54 14.92
C ARG A 197 -8.53 4.83 13.82
N SER A 198 -8.72 4.29 12.62
CA SER A 198 -7.81 4.52 11.49
C SER A 198 -7.71 5.99 11.12
N VAL A 199 -8.85 6.70 11.09
CA VAL A 199 -8.91 8.15 10.82
C VAL A 199 -8.32 8.93 12.00
N PHE A 200 -8.66 8.55 13.24
CA PHE A 200 -8.12 9.18 14.45
C PHE A 200 -6.59 9.06 14.53
N GLU A 201 -6.02 7.92 14.15
CA GLU A 201 -4.57 7.70 14.12
C GLU A 201 -3.88 8.62 13.11
N VAL A 202 -4.50 8.85 11.96
CA VAL A 202 -4.03 9.84 10.98
C VAL A 202 -4.14 11.24 11.56
N ALA A 203 -5.32 11.61 12.05
CA ALA A 203 -5.61 12.96 12.54
C ALA A 203 -4.67 13.41 13.65
N THR A 204 -4.26 12.49 14.52
CA THR A 204 -3.41 12.77 15.68
C THR A 204 -1.94 12.41 15.48
N ASN A 205 -1.55 11.96 14.28
CA ASN A 205 -0.22 11.40 13.98
C ASN A 205 0.22 10.36 15.04
N SER A 206 -0.70 9.49 15.46
CA SER A 206 -0.47 8.46 16.47
C SER A 206 0.43 7.33 15.93
N CYS A 207 0.73 6.31 16.73
CA CYS A 207 1.54 5.18 16.27
C CYS A 207 0.82 4.30 15.22
N PHE A 208 1.57 3.48 14.49
CA PHE A 208 1.02 2.35 13.75
C PHE A 208 0.64 1.20 14.70
N ALA A 209 -0.64 1.03 14.97
CA ALA A 209 -1.12 0.03 15.94
C ALA A 209 -0.92 -1.42 15.47
N VAL A 210 -1.03 -1.67 14.16
CA VAL A 210 -0.81 -2.98 13.53
C VAL A 210 0.39 -2.85 12.59
N PHE A 211 1.58 -3.13 13.13
CA PHE A 211 2.82 -2.99 12.37
C PHE A 211 3.88 -3.91 12.95
N ASP A 212 4.36 -4.83 12.12
CA ASP A 212 5.53 -5.64 12.45
C ASP A 212 6.79 -4.87 12.06
N ASN A 213 7.47 -4.33 13.06
CA ASN A 213 8.66 -3.52 12.88
C ASN A 213 9.95 -4.35 12.77
N GLN A 214 9.92 -5.64 13.11
CA GLN A 214 11.14 -6.48 13.17
C GLN A 214 11.35 -7.29 11.89
N THR A 215 10.30 -7.49 11.10
CA THR A 215 10.39 -8.27 9.87
C THR A 215 11.34 -7.64 8.85
N ARG A 216 12.33 -8.44 8.43
CA ARG A 216 13.16 -8.22 7.24
C ARG A 216 12.55 -9.01 6.08
N LEU A 217 12.17 -8.33 5.00
CA LEU A 217 11.41 -8.96 3.91
C LEU A 217 12.30 -9.82 2.99
N PRO A 218 11.84 -11.01 2.55
CA PRO A 218 12.52 -11.77 1.52
C PRO A 218 12.16 -11.25 0.12
N TYR A 219 13.13 -11.19 -0.78
CA TYR A 219 12.95 -10.80 -2.19
C TYR A 219 13.66 -11.78 -3.13
N ARG A 220 13.28 -11.78 -4.41
CA ARG A 220 13.91 -12.62 -5.44
C ARG A 220 14.76 -11.76 -6.36
N ASP A 221 16.05 -12.09 -6.47
CA ASP A 221 16.96 -11.42 -7.39
C ASP A 221 17.25 -12.32 -8.60
N ILE A 222 16.69 -11.95 -9.75
CA ILE A 222 16.89 -12.67 -11.02
C ILE A 222 18.29 -12.43 -11.59
N ASN A 223 18.87 -11.26 -11.33
CA ASN A 223 20.17 -10.85 -11.84
C ASN A 223 21.34 -11.38 -10.99
N ALA A 224 21.07 -11.77 -9.73
CA ALA A 224 22.07 -12.40 -8.84
C ALA A 224 22.73 -13.65 -9.46
N ALA A 225 22.07 -14.33 -10.40
CA ALA A 225 22.64 -15.47 -11.13
C ALA A 225 23.98 -15.16 -11.83
N ARG A 226 24.27 -13.88 -12.12
CA ARG A 226 25.54 -13.42 -12.70
C ARG A 226 26.61 -13.10 -11.65
N ARG A 227 26.23 -12.90 -10.40
CA ARG A 227 27.11 -12.43 -9.31
C ARG A 227 27.45 -13.52 -8.30
N VAL A 228 26.57 -14.50 -8.11
CA VAL A 228 26.80 -15.59 -7.16
C VAL A 228 27.85 -16.59 -7.64
N LYS A 229 28.65 -17.11 -6.72
CA LYS A 229 29.68 -18.13 -6.93
C LYS A 229 29.29 -19.42 -6.19
N PRO A 230 29.51 -20.62 -6.75
CA PRO A 230 29.27 -21.86 -6.03
C PRO A 230 30.31 -22.04 -4.92
N GLY A 231 29.95 -22.72 -3.84
CA GLY A 231 30.83 -22.99 -2.71
C GLY A 231 30.37 -24.17 -1.87
N ILE A 232 31.26 -24.65 -1.02
CA ILE A 232 30.99 -25.70 -0.02
C ILE A 232 31.28 -25.16 1.38
N VAL A 233 30.35 -25.38 2.32
CA VAL A 233 30.51 -24.96 3.72
C VAL A 233 31.60 -25.80 4.39
N LYS A 234 32.60 -25.15 4.99
CA LYS A 234 33.72 -25.79 5.72
C LYS A 234 33.59 -25.65 7.23
N SER A 235 33.06 -24.53 7.72
CA SER A 235 32.71 -24.33 9.13
C SER A 235 31.47 -23.44 9.24
N LEU A 236 30.76 -23.58 10.35
CA LEU A 236 29.63 -22.70 10.70
C LEU A 236 30.11 -21.50 11.51
N ALA A 237 29.36 -20.41 11.46
CA ALA A 237 29.62 -19.25 12.29
C ALA A 237 29.16 -19.51 13.74
N SER A 238 29.89 -18.95 14.69
CA SER A 238 29.57 -18.94 16.12
C SER A 238 29.89 -17.58 16.74
N ASP A 239 29.57 -17.38 18.02
CA ASP A 239 29.81 -16.12 18.71
C ASP A 239 31.30 -15.71 18.62
N GLY A 240 31.56 -14.62 17.88
CA GLY A 240 32.90 -14.09 17.67
C GLY A 240 33.79 -14.86 16.67
N GLN A 241 33.29 -15.89 15.99
CA GLN A 241 34.03 -16.63 14.96
C GLN A 241 33.23 -16.74 13.65
N PRO A 242 33.78 -16.29 12.51
CA PRO A 242 33.10 -16.41 11.23
C PRO A 242 33.04 -17.87 10.77
N GLY A 243 31.97 -18.20 10.05
CA GLY A 243 31.90 -19.43 9.28
C GLY A 243 32.73 -19.31 8.01
N LEU A 244 33.16 -20.45 7.47
CA LEU A 244 34.00 -20.52 6.27
C LEU A 244 33.30 -21.27 5.16
N ILE A 245 33.25 -20.67 3.97
CA ILE A 245 32.83 -21.31 2.72
C ILE A 245 34.03 -21.33 1.80
N ALA A 246 34.32 -22.48 1.22
CA ALA A 246 35.37 -22.59 0.23
C ALA A 246 34.74 -22.55 -1.17
N LEU A 247 35.16 -21.58 -1.98
CA LEU A 247 34.61 -21.33 -3.31
C LEU A 247 34.95 -22.45 -4.28
N CYS A 248 33.95 -22.83 -5.07
CA CYS A 248 34.04 -23.89 -6.07
C CYS A 248 34.09 -23.34 -7.49
N ARG A 249 34.41 -24.24 -8.42
CA ARG A 249 33.99 -24.11 -9.82
C ARG A 249 32.73 -24.92 -10.03
N GLU A 250 31.94 -24.58 -11.04
CA GLU A 250 30.77 -25.35 -11.44
C GLU A 250 30.86 -25.82 -12.89
N ALA A 251 30.24 -26.95 -13.18
CA ALA A 251 29.98 -27.46 -14.52
C ALA A 251 28.52 -27.92 -14.61
N ALA A 252 27.92 -27.82 -15.80
CA ALA A 252 26.59 -28.39 -16.03
C ALA A 252 26.63 -29.93 -15.95
N ALA A 253 25.75 -30.52 -15.16
CA ALA A 253 25.52 -31.97 -15.09
C ALA A 253 24.10 -32.24 -15.58
N GLY A 254 23.88 -33.23 -16.45
CA GLY A 254 22.56 -33.51 -17.02
C GLY A 254 22.41 -33.21 -18.52
N ALA A 255 21.21 -33.48 -19.05
CA ALA A 255 20.83 -33.09 -20.41
C ALA A 255 20.59 -31.58 -20.50
N TYR A 256 21.38 -30.89 -21.33
CA TYR A 256 21.22 -29.47 -21.63
C TYR A 256 21.22 -29.21 -23.15
N PRO A 257 20.64 -28.10 -23.63
CA PRO A 257 20.53 -27.82 -25.07
C PRO A 257 21.90 -27.83 -25.77
N GLY A 258 22.06 -28.68 -26.79
CA GLY A 258 23.29 -28.81 -27.58
C GLY A 258 24.27 -29.89 -27.09
N CYS A 259 23.97 -30.63 -26.03
CA CYS A 259 24.79 -31.76 -25.59
C CYS A 259 24.56 -32.99 -26.48
N LYS A 260 25.60 -33.48 -27.17
CA LYS A 260 25.52 -34.68 -28.02
C LYS A 260 25.47 -36.01 -27.22
N LYS A 261 25.93 -36.00 -25.97
CA LYS A 261 25.98 -37.16 -25.06
C LYS A 261 25.57 -36.70 -23.64
N PRO A 262 24.27 -36.51 -23.37
CA PRO A 262 23.84 -36.08 -22.05
C PRO A 262 24.14 -37.17 -21.02
N ILE A 263 24.72 -36.79 -19.88
CA ILE A 263 24.74 -37.67 -18.70
C ILE A 263 23.34 -37.63 -18.11
N VAL A 264 22.63 -38.75 -18.12
CA VAL A 264 21.37 -38.87 -17.41
C VAL A 264 21.69 -39.27 -15.97
N LEU A 265 21.42 -38.37 -15.02
CA LEU A 265 21.48 -38.72 -13.61
C LEU A 265 20.25 -39.58 -13.30
N ASP A 266 20.46 -40.81 -12.87
CA ASP A 266 19.37 -41.65 -12.36
C ASP A 266 18.87 -41.14 -11.00
N SER A 267 17.74 -41.69 -10.54
CA SER A 267 17.10 -41.31 -9.28
C SER A 267 17.87 -41.74 -8.02
N SER A 268 19.02 -42.42 -8.13
CA SER A 268 19.84 -42.83 -6.99
C SER A 268 20.83 -41.75 -6.55
N TRP A 269 21.15 -40.78 -7.41
CA TRP A 269 22.04 -39.68 -7.06
C TRP A 269 21.40 -38.71 -6.06
N ARG A 270 22.21 -38.11 -5.18
CA ARG A 270 21.75 -37.12 -4.19
C ARG A 270 22.58 -35.83 -4.26
N THR A 271 21.96 -34.71 -3.88
CA THR A 271 22.70 -33.47 -3.66
C THR A 271 23.73 -33.66 -2.55
N GLY A 272 24.95 -33.18 -2.75
CA GLY A 272 26.07 -33.37 -1.83
C GLY A 272 26.83 -34.66 -2.02
N GLU A 273 26.37 -35.56 -2.89
CA GLU A 273 27.07 -36.81 -3.15
C GLU A 273 28.41 -36.53 -3.84
N ARG A 274 29.48 -37.09 -3.28
CA ARG A 274 30.84 -36.97 -3.78
C ARG A 274 31.02 -37.83 -5.03
N ALA A 275 31.62 -37.27 -6.07
CA ALA A 275 31.85 -37.97 -7.32
C ALA A 275 33.11 -37.47 -8.04
N PHE A 276 33.53 -38.22 -9.05
CA PHE A 276 34.64 -37.89 -9.93
C PHE A 276 34.12 -37.65 -11.34
N ALA A 277 34.54 -36.55 -11.96
CA ALA A 277 34.03 -36.12 -13.25
C ALA A 277 35.13 -35.71 -14.23
N VAL A 278 34.91 -35.96 -15.52
CA VAL A 278 35.67 -35.32 -16.61
C VAL A 278 34.91 -34.06 -17.02
N ILE A 279 35.60 -32.92 -16.99
CA ILE A 279 35.02 -31.61 -17.33
C ILE A 279 35.52 -31.19 -18.70
N GLU A 280 34.57 -31.04 -19.63
CA GLU A 280 34.81 -30.51 -20.97
C GLU A 280 34.17 -29.13 -21.13
N ARG A 281 34.53 -28.42 -22.21
CA ARG A 281 33.91 -27.13 -22.56
C ARG A 281 33.17 -27.25 -23.88
N SER A 282 31.97 -26.69 -23.93
CA SER A 282 31.21 -26.60 -25.17
C SER A 282 31.88 -25.63 -26.16
N LYS A 283 31.39 -25.59 -27.41
CA LYS A 283 31.83 -24.60 -28.41
C LYS A 283 31.72 -23.14 -27.93
N ARG A 284 30.80 -22.86 -26.99
CA ARG A 284 30.61 -21.53 -26.38
C ARG A 284 31.42 -21.35 -25.08
N GLY A 285 32.34 -22.26 -24.78
CA GLY A 285 33.21 -22.21 -23.60
C GLY A 285 32.57 -22.61 -22.28
N VAL A 286 31.30 -23.05 -22.27
CA VAL A 286 30.57 -23.42 -21.04
C VAL A 286 31.05 -24.79 -20.54
N PRO A 287 31.50 -24.91 -19.26
CA PRO A 287 31.94 -26.17 -18.69
C PRO A 287 30.77 -27.13 -18.46
N PHE A 288 30.95 -28.40 -18.83
CA PHE A 288 29.97 -29.46 -18.61
C PHE A 288 30.66 -30.79 -18.25
N VAL A 289 29.93 -31.66 -17.57
CA VAL A 289 30.39 -32.99 -17.19
C VAL A 289 30.19 -33.94 -18.38
N SER A 290 31.27 -34.52 -18.91
CA SER A 290 31.22 -35.50 -20.01
C SER A 290 31.27 -36.95 -19.54
N LYS A 291 31.86 -37.20 -18.36
CA LYS A 291 31.81 -38.49 -17.64
C LYS A 291 31.67 -38.25 -16.14
N LEU A 292 30.96 -39.15 -15.45
CA LEU A 292 30.69 -39.08 -14.01
C LEU A 292 30.81 -40.49 -13.40
N ALA A 293 31.50 -40.62 -12.27
CA ALA A 293 31.67 -41.88 -11.55
C ALA A 293 31.67 -41.68 -10.03
N ARG A 294 31.15 -42.65 -9.27
CA ARG A 294 31.20 -42.64 -7.79
C ARG A 294 32.59 -42.96 -7.25
N THR A 295 33.37 -43.76 -7.97
CA THR A 295 34.73 -44.16 -7.60
C THR A 295 35.74 -43.59 -8.58
N HIS A 296 36.96 -43.37 -8.11
CA HIS A 296 38.08 -42.92 -8.92
C HIS A 296 38.61 -44.10 -9.76
N SER A 297 37.83 -44.57 -10.74
CA SER A 297 38.30 -45.56 -11.72
C SER A 297 39.36 -44.92 -12.62
N LYS A 298 40.44 -45.65 -12.93
CA LYS A 298 41.56 -45.12 -13.72
C LYS A 298 41.04 -44.62 -15.08
N PRO A 299 41.14 -43.31 -15.39
CA PRO A 299 40.82 -42.82 -16.72
C PRO A 299 41.76 -43.47 -17.76
N SER A 300 41.38 -43.42 -19.04
CA SER A 300 42.35 -43.65 -20.12
C SER A 300 43.53 -42.69 -19.93
N ARG A 301 44.74 -43.07 -20.39
CA ARG A 301 46.02 -42.36 -20.12
C ARG A 301 46.04 -40.83 -20.38
N SER A 302 45.01 -40.26 -21.02
CA SER A 302 44.91 -38.84 -21.40
C SER A 302 43.78 -38.04 -20.72
N GLU A 303 42.88 -38.65 -19.93
CA GLU A 303 41.74 -37.94 -19.33
C GLU A 303 42.00 -37.54 -17.87
N ARG A 304 41.81 -36.26 -17.54
CA ARG A 304 41.94 -35.76 -16.16
C ARG A 304 40.57 -35.71 -15.49
N MET A 305 40.33 -36.58 -14.51
CA MET A 305 39.16 -36.51 -13.64
C MET A 305 39.40 -35.53 -12.49
N VAL A 306 38.34 -34.83 -12.09
CA VAL A 306 38.33 -33.96 -10.91
C VAL A 306 37.32 -34.46 -9.90
N GLU A 307 37.69 -34.40 -8.62
CA GLU A 307 36.78 -34.66 -7.50
C GLU A 307 35.87 -33.46 -7.26
N GLY A 308 34.62 -33.74 -6.90
CA GLY A 308 33.62 -32.73 -6.58
C GLY A 308 32.33 -33.34 -6.07
N TRP A 309 31.27 -32.54 -6.07
CA TRP A 309 29.98 -32.87 -5.49
C TRP A 309 28.84 -32.48 -6.44
N LEU A 310 27.79 -33.30 -6.47
CA LEU A 310 26.60 -33.01 -7.28
C LEU A 310 25.65 -32.07 -6.54
N LYS A 311 25.16 -31.06 -7.26
CA LYS A 311 24.06 -30.18 -6.84
C LYS A 311 22.84 -30.48 -7.69
N ILE A 312 21.88 -31.21 -7.10
CA ILE A 312 20.61 -31.57 -7.72
C ILE A 312 19.55 -30.58 -7.24
N THR A 313 18.83 -30.01 -8.20
CA THR A 313 17.86 -28.94 -8.05
C THR A 313 16.47 -29.36 -8.55
N GLY A 314 16.37 -30.52 -9.22
CA GLY A 314 15.10 -31.10 -9.65
C GLY A 314 14.46 -30.41 -10.84
N GLN A 315 13.28 -30.92 -11.23
CA GLN A 315 12.48 -30.38 -12.33
C GLN A 315 11.75 -29.11 -11.88
N ASN A 316 12.37 -27.96 -12.11
CA ASN A 316 11.82 -26.65 -11.73
C ASN A 316 10.89 -26.05 -12.80
N ILE A 317 10.97 -26.53 -14.04
CA ILE A 317 10.16 -26.16 -15.22
C ILE A 317 10.07 -27.41 -16.09
N ASP A 318 8.93 -27.65 -16.75
CA ASP A 318 8.75 -28.81 -17.62
C ASP A 318 9.92 -29.00 -18.59
N ARG A 319 10.51 -30.21 -18.56
CA ARG A 319 11.62 -30.67 -19.41
C ARG A 319 13.00 -30.02 -19.19
N LYS A 320 13.20 -29.17 -18.16
CA LYS A 320 14.51 -28.54 -17.90
C LYS A 320 15.15 -28.99 -16.58
N LEU A 321 16.18 -29.83 -16.67
CA LEU A 321 17.08 -30.16 -15.56
C LEU A 321 18.24 -29.17 -15.53
N SER A 322 18.54 -28.57 -14.38
CA SER A 322 19.60 -27.57 -14.21
C SER A 322 20.68 -28.01 -13.21
N GLU A 323 21.01 -29.30 -13.24
CA GLU A 323 21.95 -29.86 -12.27
C GLU A 323 23.38 -29.37 -12.50
N ARG A 324 24.12 -29.32 -11.41
CA ARG A 324 25.49 -28.79 -11.40
C ARG A 324 26.42 -29.76 -10.71
N PHE A 325 27.68 -29.70 -11.10
CA PHE A 325 28.78 -30.38 -10.42
C PHE A 325 29.72 -29.31 -9.89
N PHE A 326 29.85 -29.23 -8.57
CA PHE A 326 30.73 -28.30 -7.88
C PHE A 326 32.07 -28.99 -7.66
N TYR A 327 33.17 -28.42 -8.14
CA TYR A 327 34.48 -29.06 -8.06
C TYR A 327 35.58 -28.08 -7.66
N ARG A 328 36.53 -28.61 -6.87
CA ARG A 328 37.50 -27.89 -6.02
C ARG A 328 36.77 -27.16 -4.88
N PRO A 329 37.08 -27.40 -3.59
CA PRO A 329 38.31 -26.89 -2.96
C PRO A 329 38.79 -27.63 -1.66
N ASP A 330 40.04 -28.11 -1.62
CA ASP A 330 40.68 -28.50 -0.34
C ASP A 330 42.17 -28.11 -0.21
N ALA A 331 42.82 -27.63 -1.28
CA ALA A 331 44.26 -27.30 -1.25
C ALA A 331 44.58 -25.79 -1.31
N ASP A 332 43.60 -24.93 -1.60
CA ASP A 332 43.83 -23.50 -1.88
C ASP A 332 43.00 -22.61 -0.96
N ARG A 333 43.62 -22.19 0.14
CA ARG A 333 42.98 -21.33 1.15
C ARG A 333 42.68 -19.91 0.63
N SER A 334 43.26 -19.48 -0.48
CA SER A 334 42.94 -18.16 -1.06
C SER A 334 41.51 -18.10 -1.64
N LEU A 335 40.82 -19.24 -1.74
CA LEU A 335 39.44 -19.35 -2.20
C LEU A 335 38.44 -19.48 -1.06
N TRP A 336 38.87 -19.30 0.19
CA TRP A 336 38.01 -19.37 1.36
C TRP A 336 37.46 -17.98 1.67
N VAL A 337 36.16 -17.92 1.92
CA VAL A 337 35.43 -16.69 2.24
C VAL A 337 34.69 -16.85 3.56
N GLU A 338 34.56 -15.74 4.28
CA GLU A 338 34.01 -15.68 5.63
C GLU A 338 32.55 -15.22 5.60
N PHE A 339 31.71 -15.83 6.43
CA PHE A 339 30.31 -15.41 6.61
C PHE A 339 29.97 -15.26 8.10
N SER A 340 29.09 -14.32 8.41
CA SER A 340 28.66 -14.05 9.79
C SER A 340 27.53 -14.98 10.25
N LEU A 341 27.30 -15.04 11.56
CA LEU A 341 26.17 -15.74 12.16
C LEU A 341 24.83 -15.24 11.63
N GLU A 342 24.72 -13.93 11.37
CA GLU A 342 23.51 -13.34 10.79
C GLU A 342 23.25 -13.87 9.37
N ARG A 343 24.28 -14.00 8.52
CA ARG A 343 24.12 -14.57 7.17
C ARG A 343 23.70 -16.04 7.21
N GLN A 344 24.19 -16.78 8.21
CA GLN A 344 23.77 -18.15 8.47
C GLN A 344 22.28 -18.23 8.85
N GLN A 345 21.82 -17.34 9.73
CA GLN A 345 20.42 -17.25 10.14
C GLN A 345 19.51 -16.89 8.97
N ASP A 346 19.89 -15.88 8.17
CA ASP A 346 19.14 -15.47 6.97
C ASP A 346 18.93 -16.64 5.99
N TYR A 347 19.98 -17.43 5.75
CA TYR A 347 19.88 -18.63 4.91
C TYR A 347 18.92 -19.67 5.50
N ASN A 348 19.04 -19.95 6.79
CA ASN A 348 18.22 -20.96 7.47
C ASN A 348 16.74 -20.59 7.46
N GLU A 349 16.40 -19.32 7.66
CA GLU A 349 15.02 -18.86 7.61
C GLU A 349 14.42 -18.97 6.20
N ILE A 350 15.17 -18.56 5.17
CA ILE A 350 14.72 -18.68 3.77
C ILE A 350 14.54 -20.15 3.40
N LEU A 351 15.44 -21.02 3.86
CA LEU A 351 15.38 -22.45 3.67
C LEU A 351 14.12 -23.06 4.29
N ALA A 352 13.82 -22.72 5.55
CA ALA A 352 12.63 -23.18 6.24
C ALA A 352 11.33 -22.76 5.51
N GLN A 353 11.28 -21.54 4.99
CA GLN A 353 10.14 -21.05 4.20
C GLN A 353 9.97 -21.80 2.88
N GLN A 354 11.06 -22.06 2.14
CA GLN A 354 11.01 -22.75 0.85
C GLN A 354 10.57 -24.22 0.97
N ARG A 355 10.90 -24.90 2.07
CA ARG A 355 10.48 -26.29 2.30
C ARG A 355 8.97 -26.49 2.38
N GLN A 356 8.23 -25.46 2.80
CA GLN A 356 6.77 -25.49 2.84
C GLN A 356 6.15 -25.38 1.44
N GLU A 357 6.91 -25.01 0.41
CA GLU A 357 6.43 -24.92 -0.97
C GLU A 357 6.48 -26.28 -1.67
N LYS A 358 5.38 -26.66 -2.35
CA LYS A 358 5.29 -27.91 -3.12
C LYS A 358 6.41 -27.96 -4.18
N GLY A 359 7.20 -29.02 -4.17
CA GLY A 359 8.25 -29.29 -5.17
C GLY A 359 9.67 -28.83 -4.81
N PHE A 360 9.88 -28.15 -3.67
CA PHE A 360 11.21 -27.61 -3.29
C PHE A 360 12.04 -28.54 -2.38
N ALA A 361 11.46 -29.62 -1.85
CA ALA A 361 12.15 -30.52 -0.91
C ALA A 361 13.42 -31.21 -1.49
N SER A 362 13.51 -31.35 -2.82
CA SER A 362 14.64 -32.04 -3.49
C SER A 362 15.91 -31.19 -3.67
N ILE A 363 15.83 -29.87 -3.42
CA ILE A 363 16.93 -28.91 -3.64
C ILE A 363 17.89 -28.84 -2.43
N HIS A 364 17.42 -29.26 -1.26
CA HIS A 364 18.07 -29.02 0.02
C HIS A 364 18.73 -30.29 0.57
N GLN A 365 19.96 -30.18 1.07
CA GLN A 365 20.69 -31.31 1.67
C GLN A 365 20.25 -31.54 3.12
N HIS A 366 20.08 -30.43 3.85
CA HIS A 366 19.76 -30.41 5.27
C HIS A 366 18.72 -29.32 5.56
N ASP A 367 18.16 -29.37 6.77
CA ASP A 367 17.09 -28.49 7.26
C ASP A 367 17.62 -27.11 7.69
N VAL A 368 18.90 -27.06 8.03
CA VAL A 368 19.67 -25.88 8.40
C VAL A 368 21.05 -26.00 7.74
N LEU A 369 21.72 -24.87 7.53
CA LEU A 369 23.07 -24.79 6.99
C LEU A 369 23.99 -25.70 7.80
N THR A 370 24.57 -26.69 7.12
CA THR A 370 25.41 -27.72 7.71
C THR A 370 26.76 -27.76 7.00
N ILE A 371 27.80 -28.18 7.72
CA ILE A 371 29.12 -28.40 7.12
C ILE A 371 28.99 -29.41 5.96
N GLY A 372 29.58 -29.08 4.81
CA GLY A 372 29.46 -29.87 3.58
C GLY A 372 28.30 -29.46 2.66
N ASP A 373 27.46 -28.51 3.07
CA ASP A 373 26.40 -27.99 2.20
C ASP A 373 26.98 -27.26 0.98
N LEU A 374 26.38 -27.53 -0.17
CA LEU A 374 26.64 -26.86 -1.44
C LEU A 374 25.73 -25.65 -1.57
N VAL A 375 26.34 -24.48 -1.59
CA VAL A 375 25.66 -23.19 -1.60
C VAL A 375 26.14 -22.31 -2.75
N TYR A 376 25.35 -21.30 -3.07
CA TYR A 376 25.77 -20.16 -3.87
C TYR A 376 26.00 -18.98 -2.94
N VAL A 377 27.11 -18.27 -3.12
CA VAL A 377 27.47 -17.10 -2.32
C VAL A 377 27.62 -15.87 -3.19
N GLU A 378 27.04 -14.76 -2.76
CA GLU A 378 27.38 -13.43 -3.26
C GLU A 378 28.45 -12.85 -2.32
N LEU A 379 29.51 -12.30 -2.87
CA LEU A 379 30.58 -11.69 -2.08
C LEU A 379 30.38 -10.17 -1.98
N ASP A 380 30.85 -9.58 -0.89
CA ASP A 380 31.00 -8.13 -0.78
C ASP A 380 32.21 -7.63 -1.61
N GLY A 381 32.39 -6.31 -1.67
CA GLY A 381 33.40 -5.67 -2.53
C GLY A 381 34.85 -6.07 -2.25
N ASP A 382 35.14 -6.57 -1.05
CA ASP A 382 36.46 -7.07 -0.64
C ASP A 382 36.82 -8.46 -1.23
N ASN A 383 35.86 -9.15 -1.85
CA ASN A 383 35.95 -10.53 -2.34
C ASN A 383 36.36 -11.59 -1.30
N LYS A 384 36.29 -11.27 0.00
CA LYS A 384 36.65 -12.15 1.11
C LYS A 384 35.46 -12.43 2.03
N THR A 385 34.54 -11.50 2.13
CA THR A 385 33.35 -11.63 2.98
C THR A 385 32.11 -11.97 2.14
N VAL A 386 31.25 -12.79 2.72
CA VAL A 386 30.01 -13.23 2.10
C VAL A 386 28.90 -12.23 2.39
N LYS A 387 28.40 -11.63 1.32
CA LYS A 387 27.24 -10.75 1.33
C LYS A 387 25.94 -11.52 1.56
N ASN A 388 25.76 -12.63 0.84
CA ASN A 388 24.57 -13.46 0.86
C ASN A 388 24.90 -14.95 0.64
N ILE A 389 24.18 -15.84 1.31
CA ILE A 389 24.22 -17.30 1.09
C ILE A 389 22.87 -17.75 0.52
N ALA A 390 22.88 -18.63 -0.48
CA ALA A 390 21.68 -19.11 -1.13
C ALA A 390 21.76 -20.58 -1.57
N ALA A 391 20.61 -21.26 -1.57
CA ALA A 391 20.54 -22.66 -2.00
C ALA A 391 20.55 -22.82 -3.54
N THR A 392 20.16 -21.77 -4.28
CA THR A 392 20.03 -21.79 -5.74
C THR A 392 20.64 -20.54 -6.39
N ARG A 393 20.90 -20.63 -7.69
CA ARG A 393 21.53 -19.55 -8.48
C ARG A 393 20.63 -18.33 -8.72
N VAL A 394 19.32 -18.52 -8.67
CA VAL A 394 18.33 -17.42 -8.69
C VAL A 394 17.75 -17.33 -7.28
N PRO A 395 18.48 -16.69 -6.36
CA PRO A 395 18.20 -16.81 -4.95
C PRO A 395 16.92 -16.04 -4.57
N ARG A 396 16.27 -16.54 -3.53
CA ARG A 396 15.54 -15.66 -2.61
C ARG A 396 16.54 -15.21 -1.55
N LEU A 397 16.55 -13.92 -1.28
CA LEU A 397 17.45 -13.23 -0.35
C LEU A 397 16.60 -12.42 0.63
N LYS A 398 17.19 -11.98 1.74
CA LYS A 398 16.53 -11.13 2.73
C LYS A 398 17.13 -9.73 2.65
N TYR A 399 16.30 -8.69 2.67
CA TYR A 399 16.80 -7.32 2.87
C TYR A 399 17.53 -7.24 4.21
N ARG A 400 18.54 -6.37 4.33
CA ARG A 400 19.29 -6.10 5.56
C ARG A 400 18.46 -5.29 6.54
N ALA A 401 17.78 -4.25 6.08
CA ALA A 401 16.94 -3.43 6.96
C ALA A 401 15.60 -4.12 7.28
N SER A 402 15.16 -4.02 8.52
CA SER A 402 13.77 -4.32 8.90
C SER A 402 12.82 -3.19 8.45
N ILE A 403 11.54 -3.49 8.27
CA ILE A 403 10.54 -2.46 7.90
C ILE A 403 10.49 -1.34 8.95
N GLY A 404 10.73 -1.67 10.23
CA GLY A 404 10.75 -0.71 11.32
C GLY A 404 11.87 0.31 11.27
N GLU A 405 13.01 -0.03 10.66
CA GLU A 405 14.13 0.91 10.49
C GLU A 405 13.82 2.05 9.50
N LEU A 406 12.84 1.86 8.61
CA LEU A 406 12.40 2.84 7.62
C LEU A 406 11.32 3.80 8.16
N VAL A 407 11.00 3.71 9.46
CA VAL A 407 9.91 4.45 10.11
C VAL A 407 10.46 5.22 11.31
N PRO A 408 10.14 6.52 11.48
CA PRO A 408 10.55 7.27 12.66
C PRO A 408 10.02 6.64 13.96
N LYS A 409 10.85 6.64 15.00
CA LYS A 409 10.50 6.07 16.31
C LYS A 409 9.19 6.63 16.89
N GLY A 410 8.91 7.91 16.65
CA GLY A 410 7.70 8.57 17.14
C GLY A 410 6.41 7.94 16.63
N VAL A 411 6.40 7.28 15.47
CA VAL A 411 5.18 6.66 14.93
C VAL A 411 5.20 5.13 15.00
N LEU A 412 6.26 4.53 15.55
CA LEU A 412 6.26 3.12 15.93
C LEU A 412 5.28 2.88 17.08
N ARG A 413 4.78 1.64 17.18
CA ARG A 413 3.85 1.24 18.23
C ARG A 413 4.39 1.61 19.62
N CYS A 414 3.53 2.20 20.46
CA CYS A 414 3.92 2.57 21.82
C CYS A 414 4.40 1.34 22.59
N GLY A 415 5.61 1.42 23.16
CA GLY A 415 6.19 0.38 24.02
C GLY A 415 6.13 0.71 25.51
N ASP A 416 5.85 1.96 25.87
CA ASP A 416 5.88 2.45 27.25
C ASP A 416 4.49 2.93 27.67
N TYR A 417 4.02 2.44 28.82
CA TYR A 417 2.74 2.83 29.41
C TYR A 417 2.70 4.32 29.78
N ASP A 418 3.83 4.90 30.18
CA ASP A 418 3.91 6.30 30.59
C ASP A 418 4.09 7.25 29.40
N ALA A 419 4.20 6.71 28.18
CA ALA A 419 4.35 7.46 26.93
C ALA A 419 3.46 6.89 25.81
N LEU A 420 2.18 6.65 26.10
CA LEU A 420 1.20 6.26 25.08
C LEU A 420 0.90 7.45 24.15
N CYS A 421 0.59 7.19 22.88
CA CYS A 421 0.07 8.20 21.95
C CYS A 421 -1.45 8.39 22.13
N PRO A 422 -2.07 9.45 21.56
CA PRO A 422 -3.50 9.71 21.68
C PRO A 422 -4.39 8.51 21.32
N ALA A 423 -4.12 7.84 20.18
CA ALA A 423 -4.93 6.70 19.77
C ALA A 423 -4.82 5.52 20.74
N CYS A 424 -3.64 5.27 21.32
CA CYS A 424 -3.44 4.24 22.33
C CYS A 424 -4.17 4.55 23.65
N ARG A 425 -4.25 5.82 24.07
CA ARG A 425 -5.04 6.20 25.25
C ARG A 425 -6.55 6.16 25.00
N VAL A 426 -7.01 6.58 23.82
CA VAL A 426 -8.44 6.65 23.51
C VAL A 426 -8.99 5.26 23.19
N PHE A 427 -8.34 4.53 22.29
CA PHE A 427 -8.81 3.23 21.85
C PHE A 427 -8.26 2.06 22.66
N GLY A 428 -7.22 2.26 23.47
CA GLY A 428 -6.60 1.23 24.29
C GLY A 428 -5.31 0.68 23.68
N TRP A 429 -4.54 0.02 24.54
CA TRP A 429 -3.17 -0.40 24.27
C TRP A 429 -2.87 -1.75 24.94
N VAL A 430 -2.01 -2.54 24.29
CA VAL A 430 -1.47 -3.79 24.81
C VAL A 430 0.01 -3.85 24.44
N HIS A 431 0.85 -4.14 25.43
CA HIS A 431 2.29 -4.31 25.29
C HIS A 431 2.61 -5.53 24.41
N GLU A 432 3.50 -5.39 23.43
CA GLU A 432 3.82 -6.49 22.48
C GLU A 432 4.64 -7.62 23.10
N LYS A 433 5.48 -7.30 24.08
CA LYS A 433 6.44 -8.23 24.70
C LYS A 433 6.24 -8.23 26.20
N ALA A 434 5.19 -8.87 26.71
CA ALA A 434 5.10 -9.15 28.14
C ALA A 434 6.18 -10.20 28.49
N SER A 435 7.43 -9.75 28.57
CA SER A 435 8.59 -10.57 28.88
C SER A 435 8.90 -10.40 30.35
N ASP A 436 8.62 -11.47 31.10
CA ASP A 436 8.92 -11.69 32.50
C ASP A 436 7.70 -11.52 33.47
N PRO A 437 7.04 -12.63 33.86
CA PRO A 437 5.96 -12.59 34.84
C PRO A 437 6.39 -12.11 36.25
N GLY A 438 7.68 -11.93 36.51
CA GLY A 438 8.20 -11.39 37.77
C GLY A 438 8.18 -9.86 37.88
N LYS A 439 8.04 -9.12 36.77
CA LYS A 439 7.98 -7.65 36.78
C LYS A 439 6.54 -7.16 36.82
N LYS A 440 6.20 -6.32 37.81
CA LYS A 440 4.92 -5.59 37.90
C LYS A 440 4.84 -4.44 36.88
N GLU A 441 5.17 -4.70 35.62
CA GLU A 441 5.02 -3.71 34.54
C GLU A 441 3.59 -3.76 33.99
N ARG A 442 3.01 -2.60 33.67
CA ARG A 442 1.65 -2.54 33.10
C ARG A 442 1.70 -3.05 31.67
N VAL A 443 1.01 -4.16 31.40
CA VAL A 443 1.00 -4.82 30.08
C VAL A 443 -0.16 -4.39 29.18
N ALA A 444 -1.15 -3.66 29.70
CA ALA A 444 -2.30 -3.21 28.95
C ALA A 444 -2.96 -1.96 29.55
N TYR A 445 -3.73 -1.26 28.72
CA TYR A 445 -4.61 -0.17 29.09
C TYR A 445 -5.93 -0.31 28.33
N ALA A 446 -7.05 -0.31 29.06
CA ALA A 446 -8.36 -0.41 28.45
C ALA A 446 -8.70 0.90 27.71
N GLY A 447 -9.25 0.78 26.51
CA GLY A 447 -9.70 1.95 25.77
C GLY A 447 -10.80 2.70 26.53
N ARG A 448 -10.84 4.01 26.32
CA ARG A 448 -11.82 4.93 26.89
C ARG A 448 -13.01 5.19 25.97
N VAL A 449 -13.12 4.44 24.88
CA VAL A 449 -14.27 4.48 23.96
C VAL A 449 -14.83 3.08 23.73
N ARG A 450 -16.16 2.96 23.72
CA ARG A 450 -16.90 1.73 23.43
C ARG A 450 -17.95 2.02 22.36
N PHE A 451 -17.91 1.23 21.30
CA PHE A 451 -18.86 1.32 20.19
C PHE A 451 -19.97 0.28 20.41
N SER A 452 -21.22 0.66 20.14
CA SER A 452 -22.30 -0.31 19.94
C SER A 452 -22.19 -0.96 18.55
N HIS A 453 -22.94 -2.05 18.34
CA HIS A 453 -23.26 -2.47 16.98
C HIS A 453 -24.04 -1.36 16.26
N GLY A 454 -23.82 -1.22 14.95
CA GLY A 454 -24.67 -0.42 14.09
C GLY A 454 -25.94 -1.20 13.79
N LYS A 455 -27.07 -0.72 14.30
CA LYS A 455 -28.39 -1.29 14.07
C LYS A 455 -28.96 -0.70 12.79
N LEU A 456 -29.52 -1.54 11.93
CA LEU A 456 -30.16 -1.10 10.69
C LEU A 456 -31.36 -0.22 11.00
N THR A 457 -31.42 0.97 10.42
CA THR A 457 -32.56 1.90 10.56
C THR A 457 -33.30 2.10 9.24
N HIS A 458 -32.60 1.99 8.11
CA HIS A 458 -33.20 1.97 6.78
C HIS A 458 -32.51 0.95 5.87
N HIS A 459 -33.30 0.09 5.22
CA HIS A 459 -32.81 -0.92 4.26
C HIS A 459 -33.15 -0.51 2.82
N ALA A 460 -32.16 -0.08 2.05
CA ALA A 460 -32.37 0.37 0.67
C ALA A 460 -32.54 -0.79 -0.33
N GLY A 461 -32.13 -2.00 0.03
CA GLY A 461 -32.15 -3.19 -0.84
C GLY A 461 -30.84 -3.96 -0.80
N THR A 462 -30.73 -4.99 -1.64
CA THR A 462 -29.49 -5.75 -1.87
C THR A 462 -29.11 -5.69 -3.34
N VAL A 463 -27.82 -5.53 -3.61
CA VAL A 463 -27.27 -5.46 -4.98
C VAL A 463 -27.33 -6.82 -5.67
N ASP A 464 -27.24 -7.90 -4.90
CA ASP A 464 -27.19 -9.28 -5.36
C ASP A 464 -28.46 -10.07 -5.03
N ASP A 465 -28.63 -11.20 -5.73
CA ASP A 465 -29.45 -12.31 -5.23
C ASP A 465 -28.70 -12.93 -4.02
N PRO A 466 -29.22 -12.82 -2.79
CA PRO A 466 -28.51 -13.28 -1.59
C PRO A 466 -28.22 -14.78 -1.56
N GLN A 467 -28.88 -15.59 -2.41
CA GLN A 467 -28.59 -17.02 -2.54
C GLN A 467 -27.38 -17.30 -3.45
N GLN A 468 -27.15 -16.45 -4.44
CA GLN A 468 -26.08 -16.62 -5.43
C GLN A 468 -24.83 -15.80 -5.08
N GLY A 469 -25.03 -14.58 -4.57
CA GLY A 469 -23.98 -13.63 -4.25
C GLY A 469 -23.25 -13.05 -5.47
N ILE A 470 -22.33 -12.13 -5.18
CA ILE A 470 -21.38 -11.58 -6.16
C ILE A 470 -20.04 -12.29 -6.01
N THR A 471 -19.55 -12.90 -7.10
CA THR A 471 -18.18 -13.40 -7.16
C THR A 471 -17.24 -12.23 -7.45
N LEU A 472 -16.45 -11.84 -6.45
CA LEU A 472 -15.63 -10.64 -6.51
C LEU A 472 -14.42 -10.82 -7.45
N ALA A 473 -13.95 -9.73 -8.05
CA ALA A 473 -12.69 -9.70 -8.78
C ALA A 473 -11.49 -10.08 -7.89
N ILE A 474 -10.40 -10.54 -8.52
CA ILE A 474 -9.17 -10.90 -7.79
C ILE A 474 -8.61 -9.65 -7.11
N LEU A 475 -8.40 -9.75 -5.81
CA LEU A 475 -7.69 -8.71 -5.06
C LEU A 475 -6.19 -8.81 -5.34
N SER A 476 -5.74 -8.13 -6.40
CA SER A 476 -4.33 -8.15 -6.85
C SER A 476 -3.45 -7.14 -6.09
N THR A 477 -3.60 -7.06 -4.76
CA THR A 477 -2.73 -6.17 -3.96
C THR A 477 -1.25 -6.51 -4.21
N PRO A 478 -0.43 -5.54 -4.63
CA PRO A 478 1.02 -5.70 -4.77
C PRO A 478 1.65 -6.31 -3.53
N LYS A 479 2.67 -7.15 -3.71
CA LYS A 479 3.46 -7.64 -2.58
C LYS A 479 4.30 -6.49 -2.00
N PRO A 480 4.62 -6.48 -0.69
CA PRO A 480 5.53 -5.49 -0.10
C PRO A 480 6.92 -5.41 -0.77
N THR A 481 7.30 -6.43 -1.55
CA THR A 481 8.52 -6.46 -2.37
C THR A 481 8.42 -5.67 -3.68
N THR A 482 7.25 -5.14 -4.02
CA THR A 482 7.06 -4.10 -5.06
C THR A 482 7.45 -2.75 -4.44
N THR A 483 8.74 -2.60 -4.10
CA THR A 483 9.27 -1.51 -3.25
C THR A 483 8.86 -0.12 -3.74
N GLN A 484 8.78 0.09 -5.05
CA GLN A 484 8.39 1.34 -5.67
C GLN A 484 6.95 1.80 -5.38
N PHE A 485 6.10 0.93 -4.81
CA PHE A 485 4.77 1.32 -4.33
C PHE A 485 4.75 1.64 -2.83
N TYR A 486 5.71 1.14 -2.05
CA TYR A 486 5.67 1.17 -0.59
C TYR A 486 6.71 2.10 0.04
N LEU A 487 7.73 2.48 -0.73
CA LEU A 487 8.87 3.24 -0.24
C LEU A 487 8.99 4.60 -0.93
N LEU A 488 9.54 5.54 -0.18
CA LEU A 488 9.98 6.86 -0.63
C LEU A 488 11.50 6.92 -0.55
N ASP A 489 12.09 7.76 -1.39
CA ASP A 489 13.51 8.06 -1.30
C ASP A 489 13.84 8.98 -0.11
N ARG A 490 15.12 9.33 0.06
CA ARG A 490 15.61 10.23 1.11
C ARG A 490 14.95 11.61 1.12
N LYS A 491 14.38 12.05 -0.01
CA LYS A 491 13.67 13.34 -0.15
C LYS A 491 12.17 13.20 0.13
N GLY A 492 11.71 12.00 0.50
CA GLY A 492 10.29 11.72 0.68
C GLY A 492 9.51 11.64 -0.63
N GLN A 493 10.18 11.33 -1.75
CA GLN A 493 9.55 11.26 -3.08
C GLN A 493 9.42 9.81 -3.58
N PRO A 494 8.36 9.49 -4.33
CA PRO A 494 8.22 8.18 -4.99
C PRO A 494 9.38 7.91 -5.96
N SER A 495 9.85 6.66 -6.00
CA SER A 495 10.93 6.29 -6.90
C SER A 495 10.86 4.82 -7.33
N GLY A 496 11.14 4.55 -8.60
CA GLY A 496 11.31 3.19 -9.14
C GLY A 496 12.63 2.52 -8.72
N LYS A 497 13.55 3.25 -8.09
CA LYS A 497 14.92 2.79 -7.79
C LYS A 497 15.18 2.54 -6.30
N VAL A 498 14.19 2.74 -5.44
CA VAL A 498 14.32 2.56 -4.00
C VAL A 498 13.93 1.14 -3.59
N ASP A 499 14.67 0.57 -2.64
CA ASP A 499 14.37 -0.67 -1.95
C ASP A 499 14.61 -0.52 -0.43
N TYR A 500 14.42 -1.60 0.33
CA TYR A 500 14.56 -1.56 1.79
C TYR A 500 16.01 -1.37 2.25
N ASP A 501 17.00 -1.70 1.41
CA ASP A 501 18.43 -1.54 1.75
C ASP A 501 19.00 -0.21 1.23
N THR A 502 18.18 0.60 0.55
CA THR A 502 18.55 1.92 0.08
C THR A 502 18.72 2.86 1.29
N PRO A 503 19.88 3.53 1.44
CA PRO A 503 20.10 4.45 2.55
C PRO A 503 19.03 5.54 2.60
N ASP A 504 18.56 5.83 3.82
CA ASP A 504 17.53 6.83 4.11
C ASP A 504 16.19 6.60 3.37
N ALA A 505 15.93 5.39 2.89
CA ALA A 505 14.62 5.01 2.39
C ALA A 505 13.57 5.11 3.50
N ARG A 506 12.38 5.55 3.13
CA ARG A 506 11.29 5.81 4.09
C ARG A 506 10.07 5.01 3.72
N LEU A 507 9.36 4.49 4.71
CA LEU A 507 8.05 3.91 4.48
C LEU A 507 7.05 5.02 4.12
N ARG A 508 6.16 4.75 3.17
CA ARG A 508 5.24 5.76 2.61
C ARG A 508 4.13 6.23 3.55
N GLY A 509 3.75 5.39 4.51
CA GLY A 509 2.71 5.71 5.51
C GLY A 509 1.66 4.63 5.67
N ARG A 510 0.44 5.03 6.05
CA ARG A 510 -0.71 4.15 6.29
C ARG A 510 -1.43 3.85 4.99
N LYS A 511 -1.64 2.58 4.65
CA LYS A 511 -2.42 2.20 3.47
C LYS A 511 -3.89 2.60 3.65
N PHE A 512 -4.41 3.42 2.75
CA PHE A 512 -5.82 3.83 2.70
C PHE A 512 -6.41 3.52 1.32
N TYR A 513 -7.65 3.02 1.31
CA TYR A 513 -8.37 2.76 0.06
C TYR A 513 -9.07 4.03 -0.41
N ARG A 514 -9.05 4.25 -1.72
CA ARG A 514 -9.74 5.39 -2.34
C ARG A 514 -11.26 5.25 -2.20
N HIS A 515 -11.96 6.36 -2.09
CA HIS A 515 -13.34 6.45 -2.50
C HIS A 515 -13.40 6.33 -4.04
N HIS A 516 -14.40 5.64 -4.57
CA HIS A 516 -14.53 5.37 -6.01
C HIS A 516 -15.53 6.31 -6.71
N GLY A 517 -16.09 7.27 -5.98
CA GLY A 517 -17.27 8.02 -6.40
C GLY A 517 -18.57 7.38 -5.95
N ALA A 518 -19.68 8.08 -6.18
CA ALA A 518 -21.03 7.62 -5.87
C ALA A 518 -21.41 6.30 -6.58
N GLU A 519 -20.82 6.06 -7.75
CA GLU A 519 -20.95 4.81 -8.50
C GLU A 519 -19.61 4.08 -8.54
N PRO A 520 -19.54 2.80 -8.10
CA PRO A 520 -18.31 2.02 -8.22
C PRO A 520 -17.81 1.97 -9.66
N SER A 521 -16.48 1.87 -9.82
CA SER A 521 -15.83 1.85 -11.13
C SER A 521 -16.37 0.73 -12.02
N ARG A 522 -16.51 1.02 -13.32
CA ARG A 522 -17.05 0.13 -14.35
C ARG A 522 -16.11 0.02 -15.54
N HIS A 523 -16.21 -1.10 -16.22
CA HIS A 523 -15.64 -1.36 -17.55
C HIS A 523 -16.81 -1.63 -18.53
N ALA A 524 -16.53 -1.87 -19.82
CA ALA A 524 -17.58 -1.95 -20.85
C ALA A 524 -18.63 -3.04 -20.55
N ASP A 525 -18.18 -4.15 -19.97
CA ASP A 525 -18.99 -5.36 -19.75
C ASP A 525 -19.55 -5.48 -18.32
N GLY A 526 -19.30 -4.53 -17.42
CA GLY A 526 -19.76 -4.66 -16.03
C GLY A 526 -19.07 -3.76 -15.00
N TYR A 527 -19.17 -4.16 -13.74
CA TYR A 527 -18.50 -3.49 -12.62
C TYR A 527 -17.12 -4.09 -12.36
N GLU A 528 -16.16 -3.24 -11.99
CA GLU A 528 -14.79 -3.64 -11.63
C GLU A 528 -14.73 -4.63 -10.45
N TYR A 529 -15.76 -4.64 -9.61
CA TYR A 529 -15.83 -5.55 -8.48
C TYR A 529 -16.21 -6.97 -8.86
N GLU A 530 -16.72 -7.24 -10.07
CA GLU A 530 -17.14 -8.58 -10.47
C GLU A 530 -16.00 -9.35 -11.15
N ARG A 531 -15.91 -10.66 -10.88
CA ARG A 531 -14.95 -11.51 -11.57
C ARG A 531 -15.38 -11.72 -13.03
N ALA A 532 -14.50 -11.35 -13.96
CA ALA A 532 -14.65 -11.69 -15.38
C ALA A 532 -14.89 -13.20 -15.57
N GLY A 533 -15.93 -13.54 -16.35
CA GLY A 533 -16.37 -14.93 -16.55
C GLY A 533 -16.99 -15.61 -15.32
N LYS A 534 -17.16 -14.90 -14.19
CA LYS A 534 -17.73 -15.40 -12.92
C LYS A 534 -17.05 -16.67 -12.39
N ILE A 535 -15.77 -16.84 -12.69
CA ILE A 535 -14.97 -18.01 -12.27
C ILE A 535 -14.75 -17.97 -10.76
N LYS A 536 -15.00 -19.09 -10.08
CA LYS A 536 -14.73 -19.28 -8.65
C LYS A 536 -13.42 -20.05 -8.48
N ASP A 537 -12.40 -19.39 -7.93
CA ASP A 537 -11.08 -19.98 -7.66
C ASP A 537 -10.56 -19.55 -6.27
N ASP A 538 -9.37 -20.02 -5.91
CA ASP A 538 -8.72 -19.73 -4.63
C ASP A 538 -8.26 -18.25 -4.49
N GLN A 539 -8.27 -17.50 -5.58
CA GLN A 539 -7.84 -16.10 -5.66
C GLN A 539 -8.98 -15.10 -5.42
N ASN A 540 -10.23 -15.55 -5.41
CA ASN A 540 -11.41 -14.70 -5.26
C ASN A 540 -12.44 -15.26 -4.29
N ARG A 541 -13.47 -14.47 -3.96
CA ARG A 541 -14.48 -14.79 -2.94
C ARG A 541 -15.87 -14.41 -3.42
N THR A 542 -16.88 -15.15 -2.96
CA THR A 542 -18.29 -14.77 -3.15
C THR A 542 -18.80 -14.07 -1.90
N VAL A 543 -19.53 -12.96 -2.06
CA VAL A 543 -20.21 -12.23 -0.98
C VAL A 543 -21.71 -12.21 -1.23
N CYS A 544 -22.49 -12.48 -0.19
CA CYS A 544 -23.95 -12.65 -0.27
C CYS A 544 -24.68 -11.67 0.64
N GLY A 545 -25.65 -10.92 0.11
CA GLY A 545 -26.40 -9.90 0.84
C GLY A 545 -25.63 -8.58 0.94
N VAL A 546 -25.03 -8.16 -0.16
CA VAL A 546 -24.41 -6.84 -0.31
C VAL A 546 -25.51 -5.79 -0.27
N LEU A 547 -25.43 -4.87 0.68
CA LEU A 547 -26.45 -3.84 0.89
C LEU A 547 -26.29 -2.72 -0.13
N GLU A 548 -27.43 -2.21 -0.62
CA GLU A 548 -27.49 -1.11 -1.57
C GLU A 548 -27.06 0.23 -0.95
N LYS A 549 -26.64 1.15 -1.83
CA LYS A 549 -26.41 2.55 -1.43
C LYS A 549 -27.68 3.16 -0.84
N GLY A 550 -27.52 4.09 0.10
CA GLY A 550 -28.60 4.71 0.85
C GLY A 550 -29.04 3.94 2.10
N THR A 551 -28.58 2.69 2.30
CA THR A 551 -28.83 1.95 3.55
C THR A 551 -28.24 2.69 4.75
N THR A 552 -29.00 2.84 5.84
CA THR A 552 -28.56 3.57 7.04
C THR A 552 -28.56 2.71 8.30
N PHE A 553 -27.64 3.05 9.21
CA PHE A 553 -27.45 2.41 10.50
C PHE A 553 -27.30 3.43 11.62
N GLU A 554 -27.83 3.15 12.80
CA GLU A 554 -27.57 3.93 14.01
C GLU A 554 -26.62 3.18 14.94
N PHE A 555 -25.63 3.89 15.48
CA PHE A 555 -24.76 3.38 16.54
C PHE A 555 -24.41 4.47 17.56
N SER A 556 -23.89 4.04 18.71
CA SER A 556 -23.42 4.92 19.76
C SER A 556 -21.95 4.68 20.08
N VAL A 557 -21.28 5.75 20.53
CA VAL A 557 -19.93 5.74 21.08
C VAL A 557 -20.00 6.26 22.51
N ASP A 558 -19.89 5.36 23.47
CA ASP A 558 -19.69 5.73 24.88
C ASP A 558 -18.23 6.09 25.09
N PHE A 559 -17.96 7.19 25.78
CA PHE A 559 -16.60 7.65 26.07
C PHE A 559 -16.43 8.03 27.54
N GLU A 560 -15.22 7.85 28.07
CA GLU A 560 -14.90 8.10 29.47
C GLU A 560 -13.63 8.94 29.60
N ASN A 561 -13.64 9.96 30.45
CA ASN A 561 -12.46 10.76 30.81
C ASN A 561 -11.65 11.29 29.61
N LEU A 562 -12.30 11.68 28.50
CA LEU A 562 -11.61 12.31 27.37
C LEU A 562 -11.31 13.77 27.69
N ALA A 563 -10.11 14.24 27.35
CA ALA A 563 -9.85 15.67 27.33
C ALA A 563 -10.65 16.34 26.19
N PRO A 564 -10.96 17.65 26.27
CA PRO A 564 -11.65 18.37 25.21
C PRO A 564 -11.03 18.16 23.82
N GLU A 565 -9.70 18.15 23.72
CA GLU A 565 -8.96 17.95 22.47
C GLU A 565 -9.04 16.50 21.97
N GLU A 566 -9.05 15.52 22.87
CA GLU A 566 -9.24 14.11 22.49
C GLU A 566 -10.67 13.86 21.99
N LEU A 567 -11.66 14.50 22.62
CA LEU A 567 -13.06 14.45 22.17
C LEU A 567 -13.21 15.19 20.83
N GLY A 568 -12.57 16.34 20.65
CA GLY A 568 -12.53 17.05 19.37
C GLY A 568 -11.95 16.20 18.24
N ALA A 569 -10.82 15.53 18.49
CA ALA A 569 -10.23 14.58 17.54
C ALA A 569 -11.17 13.40 17.22
N LEU A 570 -11.90 12.89 18.22
CA LEU A 570 -12.87 11.81 18.03
C LEU A 570 -14.08 12.26 17.20
N LEU A 571 -14.62 13.44 17.49
CA LEU A 571 -15.74 14.03 16.76
C LEU A 571 -15.38 14.26 15.29
N TRP A 572 -14.22 14.88 15.01
CA TRP A 572 -13.73 15.05 13.63
C TRP A 572 -13.48 13.72 12.92
N SER A 573 -13.01 12.70 13.66
CA SER A 573 -12.79 11.36 13.09
C SER A 573 -14.09 10.57 12.86
N LEU A 574 -15.19 10.94 13.53
CA LEU A 574 -16.50 10.37 13.28
C LEU A 574 -17.12 11.06 12.07
N GLU A 575 -17.29 12.37 12.13
CA GLU A 575 -17.89 13.20 11.09
C GLU A 575 -16.79 14.05 10.44
N MET A 576 -16.21 13.50 9.36
CA MET A 576 -15.19 14.18 8.56
C MET A 576 -15.82 15.29 7.71
N GLU A 577 -14.97 16.09 7.04
CA GLU A 577 -15.41 17.19 6.18
C GLU A 577 -16.33 16.71 5.05
N GLU A 578 -17.16 17.62 4.55
CA GLU A 578 -18.08 17.37 3.44
C GLU A 578 -17.34 16.81 2.22
N GLY A 579 -17.92 15.79 1.59
CA GLY A 579 -17.32 15.07 0.46
C GLY A 579 -16.29 14.01 0.85
N MET A 580 -15.90 13.90 2.13
CA MET A 580 -15.03 12.82 2.59
C MET A 580 -15.81 11.60 3.05
N HIS A 581 -15.31 10.42 2.71
CA HIS A 581 -15.95 9.15 2.99
C HIS A 581 -15.05 8.22 3.81
N HIS A 582 -15.64 7.59 4.83
CA HIS A 582 -15.01 6.47 5.51
C HIS A 582 -15.02 5.22 4.63
N ARG A 583 -14.08 4.31 4.89
CA ARG A 583 -13.99 3.01 4.20
C ARG A 583 -14.30 1.87 5.17
N LEU A 584 -15.46 1.22 5.02
CA LEU A 584 -15.96 0.14 5.88
C LEU A 584 -16.04 -1.20 5.14
N GLY A 585 -15.87 -2.32 5.86
CA GLY A 585 -16.21 -3.63 5.32
C GLY A 585 -15.21 -4.27 4.35
N TYR A 586 -15.70 -5.21 3.54
CA TYR A 586 -14.95 -5.99 2.57
C TYR A 586 -14.98 -5.33 1.18
N ALA A 587 -14.12 -5.78 0.26
CA ALA A 587 -14.07 -5.29 -1.12
C ALA A 587 -13.86 -3.77 -1.30
N LYS A 588 -13.32 -3.08 -0.29
CA LYS A 588 -12.91 -1.65 -0.37
C LYS A 588 -12.08 -1.28 -1.62
N PRO A 589 -11.10 -2.08 -2.08
CA PRO A 589 -10.35 -1.77 -3.30
C PRO A 589 -11.14 -1.93 -4.60
N LEU A 590 -12.38 -2.43 -4.52
CA LEU A 590 -13.27 -2.64 -5.66
C LEU A 590 -14.47 -1.68 -5.63
N GLY A 591 -14.40 -0.63 -4.80
CA GLY A 591 -15.44 0.39 -4.70
C GLY A 591 -16.48 0.20 -3.60
N PHE A 592 -16.46 -0.92 -2.87
CA PHE A 592 -17.42 -1.12 -1.77
C PHE A 592 -17.09 -0.28 -0.53
N GLY A 593 -18.11 0.01 0.27
CA GLY A 593 -17.94 0.45 1.65
C GLY A 593 -17.57 1.91 1.86
N SER A 594 -17.87 2.79 0.92
CA SER A 594 -17.90 4.24 1.17
C SER A 594 -19.08 4.53 2.07
N VAL A 595 -18.83 5.15 3.22
CA VAL A 595 -19.88 5.52 4.16
C VAL A 595 -19.64 6.92 4.70
N THR A 596 -20.71 7.64 4.99
CA THR A 596 -20.66 8.89 5.77
C THR A 596 -21.19 8.62 7.18
N ILE A 597 -20.75 9.42 8.14
CA ILE A 597 -21.27 9.39 9.52
C ILE A 597 -21.70 10.80 9.86
N GLN A 598 -22.89 10.93 10.45
CA GLN A 598 -23.40 12.16 11.04
C GLN A 598 -23.53 12.00 12.56
N VAL A 599 -23.00 12.94 13.33
CA VAL A 599 -23.17 13.00 14.79
C VAL A 599 -24.50 13.69 15.11
N LYS A 600 -25.52 12.87 15.40
CA LYS A 600 -26.89 13.34 15.70
C LYS A 600 -26.97 14.02 17.06
N ALA A 601 -26.27 13.48 18.06
CA ALA A 601 -26.28 14.02 19.42
C ALA A 601 -24.98 13.71 20.16
N VAL A 602 -24.60 14.61 21.07
CA VAL A 602 -23.55 14.38 22.06
C VAL A 602 -24.13 14.72 23.42
N GLN A 603 -24.01 13.80 24.37
CA GLN A 603 -24.42 14.00 25.75
C GLN A 603 -23.22 13.78 26.66
N VAL A 604 -23.05 14.65 27.66
CA VAL A 604 -21.99 14.56 28.66
C VAL A 604 -22.62 14.33 30.02
N LEU A 605 -22.07 13.36 30.76
CA LEU A 605 -22.39 13.12 32.15
C LEU A 605 -21.75 14.21 33.01
N GLN A 606 -22.54 14.82 33.88
CA GLN A 606 -22.10 15.75 34.92
C GLN A 606 -22.13 15.02 36.28
N PRO A 607 -20.99 14.47 36.75
CA PRO A 607 -20.98 13.60 37.92
C PRO A 607 -21.53 14.26 39.19
N THR A 608 -21.23 15.55 39.38
CA THR A 608 -21.73 16.34 40.51
C THR A 608 -23.26 16.42 40.54
N GLN A 609 -23.92 16.53 39.38
CA GLN A 609 -25.37 16.50 39.28
C GLN A 609 -25.94 15.07 39.36
N ARG A 610 -25.29 14.11 38.70
CA ARG A 610 -25.69 12.70 38.69
C ARG A 610 -25.77 12.13 40.10
N PHE A 611 -24.77 12.43 40.93
CA PHE A 611 -24.62 11.86 42.27
C PHE A 611 -25.17 12.75 43.38
N SER A 612 -25.82 13.88 43.06
CA SER A 612 -26.50 14.70 44.07
C SER A 612 -27.85 14.12 44.52
N SER A 613 -28.46 13.22 43.74
CA SER A 613 -29.73 12.56 44.06
C SER A 613 -29.93 11.29 43.22
N LEU A 614 -30.65 10.29 43.75
CA LEU A 614 -31.04 9.10 42.99
C LEU A 614 -31.97 9.40 41.80
N LYS A 615 -32.67 10.55 41.83
CA LYS A 615 -33.58 10.98 40.74
C LYS A 615 -32.86 11.73 39.61
N ASN A 616 -31.64 12.20 39.83
CA ASN A 616 -30.92 12.98 38.84
C ASN A 616 -30.19 12.06 37.87
N GLU A 617 -30.49 12.19 36.59
CA GLU A 617 -29.79 11.44 35.55
C GLU A 617 -28.42 12.05 35.23
N GLY A 618 -28.24 13.35 35.51
CA GLY A 618 -26.95 14.05 35.37
C GLY A 618 -26.44 14.17 33.93
N TRP A 619 -27.28 13.94 32.93
CA TRP A 619 -26.92 14.09 31.52
C TRP A 619 -27.22 15.51 31.04
N ALA A 620 -26.26 16.10 30.33
CA ALA A 620 -26.43 17.37 29.64
C ALA A 620 -26.20 17.17 28.14
N THR A 621 -27.14 17.66 27.32
CA THR A 621 -26.97 17.73 25.87
C THR A 621 -25.95 18.82 25.52
N VAL A 622 -24.99 18.48 24.69
CA VAL A 622 -23.96 19.41 24.20
C VAL A 622 -24.52 20.19 23.01
N THR A 623 -24.29 21.51 23.00
CA THR A 623 -24.71 22.36 21.88
C THR A 623 -23.79 22.19 20.67
N GLU A 624 -24.27 22.55 19.48
CA GLU A 624 -23.47 22.53 18.25
C GLU A 624 -22.18 23.34 18.39
N LYS A 625 -22.29 24.58 18.90
CA LYS A 625 -21.14 25.43 19.19
C LYS A 625 -20.11 24.77 20.11
N GLN A 626 -20.54 24.08 21.17
CA GLN A 626 -19.61 23.39 22.06
C GLN A 626 -18.86 22.24 21.35
N ARG A 627 -19.53 21.53 20.43
CA ARG A 627 -18.88 20.50 19.61
C ARG A 627 -17.83 21.13 18.68
N GLU A 628 -18.18 22.23 18.02
CA GLU A 628 -17.27 22.99 17.15
C GLU A 628 -16.05 23.50 17.93
N ASP A 629 -16.26 24.09 19.12
CA ASP A 629 -15.19 24.59 19.99
C ASP A 629 -14.17 23.49 20.35
N TRP A 630 -14.61 22.24 20.58
CA TRP A 630 -13.70 21.11 20.84
C TRP A 630 -12.93 20.68 19.60
N VAL A 631 -13.58 20.63 18.44
CA VAL A 631 -12.91 20.29 17.17
C VAL A 631 -11.88 21.37 16.81
N GLU A 632 -12.23 22.64 16.96
CA GLU A 632 -11.32 23.77 16.69
C GLU A 632 -10.17 23.84 17.71
N SER A 633 -10.41 23.52 18.98
CA SER A 633 -9.33 23.36 19.97
C SER A 633 -8.36 22.26 19.53
N PHE A 634 -8.86 21.09 19.13
CA PHE A 634 -8.04 20.01 18.60
C PHE A 634 -7.18 20.46 17.40
N LYS A 635 -7.79 21.08 16.38
CA LYS A 635 -7.08 21.57 15.19
C LYS A 635 -6.03 22.62 15.54
N SER A 636 -6.36 23.56 16.43
CA SER A 636 -5.44 24.60 16.90
C SER A 636 -4.21 24.00 17.59
N GLN A 637 -4.40 22.95 18.39
CA GLN A 637 -3.30 22.25 19.04
C GLN A 637 -2.44 21.46 18.05
N MET A 638 -3.04 20.89 17.00
CA MET A 638 -2.30 20.29 15.90
C MET A 638 -1.48 21.34 15.13
N MET A 639 -2.03 22.53 14.89
CA MET A 639 -1.30 23.64 14.29
C MET A 639 -0.12 24.07 15.16
N ALA A 640 -0.33 24.24 16.46
CA ALA A 640 0.72 24.60 17.40
C ALA A 640 1.84 23.53 17.46
N ALA A 641 1.46 22.25 17.32
CA ALA A 641 2.40 21.12 17.32
C ALA A 641 3.27 21.02 16.07
N TYR A 642 2.68 21.23 14.89
CA TYR A 642 3.31 20.91 13.61
C TYR A 642 3.62 22.12 12.73
N GLY A 643 3.21 23.32 13.15
CA GLY A 643 3.58 24.59 12.50
C GLY A 643 2.78 24.95 11.25
N SER A 644 1.73 24.20 10.92
CA SER A 644 0.85 24.42 9.77
C SER A 644 -0.61 24.25 10.16
N LEU A 645 -1.52 24.90 9.43
CA LEU A 645 -2.96 24.67 9.61
C LEU A 645 -3.27 23.18 9.48
N PHE A 646 -4.23 22.70 10.26
CA PHE A 646 -4.57 21.27 10.32
C PHE A 646 -4.86 20.70 8.92
N GLU A 647 -5.61 21.44 8.11
CA GLU A 647 -6.00 21.09 6.74
C GLU A 647 -4.82 21.07 5.76
N GLN A 648 -3.71 21.73 6.11
CA GLN A 648 -2.48 21.79 5.31
C GLN A 648 -1.43 20.76 5.74
N LEU A 649 -1.70 19.98 6.80
CA LEU A 649 -0.77 18.92 7.21
C LEU A 649 -0.74 17.82 6.13
N PRO A 650 0.45 17.32 5.72
CA PRO A 650 0.57 16.33 4.65
C PRO A 650 -0.28 15.07 4.84
N ASN A 651 -0.38 14.57 6.08
CA ASN A 651 -1.24 13.43 6.43
C ASN A 651 -2.73 13.72 6.25
N ILE A 652 -3.17 14.95 6.51
CA ILE A 652 -4.56 15.37 6.32
C ILE A 652 -4.86 15.59 4.84
N GLN A 653 -3.94 16.21 4.08
CA GLN A 653 -4.08 16.36 2.63
C GLN A 653 -4.13 15.00 1.91
N ASP A 654 -3.25 14.07 2.28
CA ASP A 654 -3.30 12.72 1.72
C ASP A 654 -4.62 12.02 2.06
N LEU A 655 -5.12 12.18 3.29
CA LEU A 655 -6.40 11.60 3.69
C LEU A 655 -7.56 12.20 2.89
N LYS A 656 -7.59 13.53 2.68
CA LYS A 656 -8.58 14.22 1.85
C LYS A 656 -8.56 13.68 0.41
N ALA A 657 -7.38 13.55 -0.18
CA ALA A 657 -7.22 13.03 -1.56
C ALA A 657 -7.69 11.57 -1.72
N LEU A 658 -7.73 10.77 -0.65
CA LEU A 658 -8.16 9.37 -0.69
C LEU A 658 -9.61 9.17 -0.25
N ALA A 659 -10.08 9.96 0.70
CA ALA A 659 -11.45 9.89 1.21
C ALA A 659 -12.44 10.73 0.37
N GLY A 660 -11.94 11.74 -0.34
CA GLY A 660 -12.72 12.63 -1.18
C GLY A 660 -13.15 12.03 -2.52
N GLU A 661 -13.95 12.79 -3.27
CA GLU A 661 -14.31 12.46 -4.64
C GLU A 661 -13.06 12.34 -5.53
N PRO A 662 -12.90 11.24 -6.29
CA PRO A 662 -11.73 11.06 -7.12
C PRO A 662 -11.78 11.98 -8.35
N ASP A 663 -10.65 12.61 -8.66
CA ASP A 663 -10.46 13.24 -9.96
C ASP A 663 -10.40 12.14 -11.04
N VAL A 664 -11.30 12.20 -12.01
CA VAL A 664 -11.79 11.06 -12.80
C VAL A 664 -10.72 10.37 -13.65
N ALA A 665 -10.16 9.29 -13.10
CA ALA A 665 -9.56 8.17 -13.81
C ALA A 665 -10.20 6.87 -13.30
N GLN A 666 -10.25 5.83 -14.14
CA GLN A 666 -10.81 4.53 -13.75
C GLN A 666 -10.02 3.96 -12.56
N ILE A 667 -10.66 3.39 -11.54
CA ILE A 667 -9.96 2.83 -10.37
C ILE A 667 -10.00 1.31 -10.40
N HIS A 668 -8.84 0.69 -10.61
CA HIS A 668 -8.70 -0.77 -10.58
C HIS A 668 -7.25 -1.17 -10.28
N TYR A 669 -7.04 -2.43 -9.90
CA TYR A 669 -5.68 -2.96 -9.76
C TYR A 669 -4.93 -2.96 -11.10
N PRO A 670 -3.59 -2.82 -11.09
CA PRO A 670 -2.82 -2.80 -12.33
C PRO A 670 -3.05 -4.03 -13.21
N ARG A 671 -3.39 -3.76 -14.47
CA ARG A 671 -3.60 -4.75 -15.55
C ARG A 671 -3.19 -4.14 -16.89
N LEU A 672 -3.01 -4.98 -17.90
CA LEU A 672 -2.47 -4.57 -19.21
C LEU A 672 -3.52 -3.97 -20.16
N GLU A 673 -4.79 -4.26 -19.92
CA GLU A 673 -5.91 -3.92 -20.80
C GLU A 673 -6.98 -3.17 -20.00
N SER A 674 -7.80 -2.37 -20.69
CA SER A 674 -8.92 -1.65 -20.05
C SER A 674 -9.96 -2.60 -19.46
N GLU A 675 -10.10 -3.80 -20.03
CA GLU A 675 -11.03 -4.84 -19.57
C GLU A 675 -10.30 -5.90 -18.70
N PRO A 676 -10.96 -6.42 -17.65
CA PRO A 676 -10.39 -7.48 -16.82
C PRO A 676 -10.29 -8.81 -17.60
N GLN A 677 -9.14 -9.47 -17.50
CA GLN A 677 -8.92 -10.78 -18.12
C GLN A 677 -9.57 -11.91 -17.31
N VAL A 678 -10.21 -12.86 -18.01
CA VAL A 678 -10.90 -14.01 -17.41
C VAL A 678 -9.92 -14.87 -16.58
N GLU A 679 -8.70 -15.06 -17.10
CA GLU A 679 -7.62 -15.82 -16.47
C GLU A 679 -7.01 -15.11 -15.25
N GLY A 680 -7.31 -13.83 -15.02
CA GLY A 680 -6.85 -13.11 -13.83
C GLY A 680 -5.35 -12.74 -13.84
N GLU A 681 -4.75 -12.55 -15.02
CA GLU A 681 -3.31 -12.35 -15.17
C GLU A 681 -2.80 -10.92 -14.87
N ASN A 682 -3.43 -10.22 -13.92
CA ASN A 682 -3.04 -8.87 -13.48
C ASN A 682 -1.55 -8.78 -13.09
N PHE A 683 -0.94 -9.88 -12.64
CA PHE A 683 0.49 -9.96 -12.32
C PHE A 683 1.41 -9.58 -13.50
N ARG A 684 0.94 -9.73 -14.75
CA ARG A 684 1.72 -9.41 -15.96
C ARG A 684 2.08 -7.94 -16.04
N TRP A 685 1.23 -7.04 -15.54
CA TRP A 685 1.54 -5.61 -15.45
C TRP A 685 2.81 -5.38 -14.63
N PHE A 686 2.92 -6.01 -13.46
CA PHE A 686 4.11 -5.88 -12.60
C PHE A 686 5.37 -6.50 -13.23
N VAL A 687 5.21 -7.59 -13.99
CA VAL A 687 6.34 -8.20 -14.72
C VAL A 687 6.87 -7.25 -15.79
N LYS A 688 5.98 -6.56 -16.53
CA LYS A 688 6.36 -5.54 -17.51
C LYS A 688 6.98 -4.31 -16.85
N ASN A 689 6.33 -3.77 -15.82
CA ASN A 689 6.83 -2.60 -15.11
C ASN A 689 8.24 -2.82 -14.53
N LYS A 690 8.55 -4.02 -14.02
CA LYS A 690 9.90 -4.37 -13.55
C LYS A 690 11.00 -4.32 -14.61
N ARG A 691 10.66 -4.32 -15.91
CA ARG A 691 11.62 -4.21 -17.01
C ARG A 691 11.95 -2.76 -17.35
N GLN A 692 11.14 -1.81 -16.90
CA GLN A 692 11.36 -0.38 -17.12
C GLN A 692 12.55 0.14 -16.32
N GLN A 693 13.16 1.21 -16.82
CA GLN A 693 14.29 1.88 -16.18
C GLN A 693 14.07 3.40 -16.17
N PRO A 694 13.49 3.97 -15.08
CA PRO A 694 13.03 3.31 -13.86
C PRO A 694 11.63 2.66 -14.01
N PRO A 695 11.29 1.66 -13.17
CA PRO A 695 9.91 1.21 -12.97
C PRO A 695 8.99 2.35 -12.55
N HIS A 696 7.74 2.33 -13.03
CA HIS A 696 6.66 3.19 -12.56
C HIS A 696 6.42 2.97 -11.07
N ALA A 697 6.49 4.05 -10.31
CA ALA A 697 6.18 4.12 -8.88
C ALA A 697 4.75 4.61 -8.69
N LEU A 698 4.18 4.40 -7.50
CA LEU A 698 2.90 5.02 -7.17
C LEU A 698 3.16 6.48 -6.74
N ASP A 699 2.45 7.44 -7.31
CA ASP A 699 2.55 8.87 -6.98
C ASP A 699 1.91 9.19 -5.62
N LEU A 700 2.32 10.30 -4.98
CA LEU A 700 1.79 10.70 -3.66
C LEU A 700 0.29 10.90 -3.76
N ALA A 701 -0.47 10.66 -2.68
CA ALA A 701 -1.94 10.64 -2.76
C ALA A 701 -2.51 11.95 -3.34
N VAL A 702 -1.93 13.08 -2.97
CA VAL A 702 -2.28 14.44 -3.43
C VAL A 702 -1.86 14.76 -4.86
N ASP A 703 -0.84 14.07 -5.38
CA ASP A 703 -0.25 14.29 -6.71
C ASP A 703 -0.50 13.09 -7.65
N ASP A 704 -1.41 12.18 -7.28
CA ASP A 704 -1.56 10.89 -7.95
C ASP A 704 -2.23 11.06 -9.32
N ARG A 705 -1.41 11.04 -10.37
CA ARG A 705 -1.86 11.16 -11.76
C ARG A 705 -2.28 9.82 -12.36
N GLY A 706 -2.19 8.72 -11.60
CA GLY A 706 -2.50 7.39 -12.09
C GLY A 706 -1.32 6.67 -12.75
N LEU A 707 -1.57 5.44 -13.17
CA LEU A 707 -0.61 4.52 -13.78
C LEU A 707 -1.07 4.19 -15.21
N PRO A 708 -0.13 3.91 -16.13
CA PRO A 708 -0.48 3.47 -17.47
C PRO A 708 -0.90 1.99 -17.48
N LEU A 709 -1.86 1.62 -18.32
CA LEU A 709 -2.23 0.24 -18.63
C LEU A 709 -1.05 -0.51 -19.25
N ASN A 710 -0.30 0.14 -20.13
CA ASN A 710 0.93 -0.40 -20.70
C ASN A 710 2.18 0.29 -20.11
N PRO A 711 2.88 -0.35 -19.16
CA PRO A 711 4.11 0.21 -18.58
C PRO A 711 5.27 0.42 -19.55
N GLU A 712 5.20 -0.15 -20.75
CA GLU A 712 6.28 -0.11 -21.75
C GLU A 712 6.11 1.01 -22.79
N ARG A 713 5.00 1.75 -22.73
CA ARG A 713 4.85 3.04 -23.42
C ARG A 713 5.39 4.12 -22.50
#